data_AF-A0A6P9B3L1-F1
#
_entry.id   AF-A0A6P9B3L1-F1
#
_cell.length_a   1.000
_cell.length_b   1.000
_cell.length_c   1.000
_cell.angle_alpha   90.00
_cell.angle_beta   90.00
_cell.angle_gamma   90.00
#
_symmetry.space_group_name_H-M   'P 1'
#
loop_
_entity.id
_entity.type
_entity.pdbx_description
1 polymer ?
#
loop_
_entity_poly.entity_id
_entity_poly.type
_entity_poly.pdbx_seq_one_letter_code
_entity_poly.pdbx_strand_id
1 'polypeptide(L)'
;MRKKPPAQNQASVTPIRRSTRLQQEKTAEKKEPQHPRSRADDILQPRESIKAYKKQVVDPTEERPDPPGTPSESGAQLDVGRRAEKVVLDTPNIQWEVVKDRESWLQILDTSKPQSGKVGHPEDTTAPSLRRPIETRRESRQEIWTEITPRIKVPPMKKMESTKLPPKASAAKEVHQKLFKFSKFSWSSLFFLLFFLLLILTCWLVWNHGVPTTLVLGNGSLMWKKITTLWNEGEECSSQCSLVLLESIPDSLRYPPSSPQNPTTYEGWMDLLSEANSVVEIGAFYFTLRDSDLQMEDASVTQGLEVFNMLRSLPSRGVKLEIAVNSPQSSEDDTDELARDGADVQYVKMKELTGGIVHTKLWIVDRKHLYIGSANMDWRSLTQVKELGIALYNCSCLAKDLHRIFAMYRILGKEGASLPTTWPRDLAAESSLEEPRKIQLNGVEAQVYISSSPPALCSTGRTSDLTAILSTIEDAQEFIYISVMDYEPQCIYCKSRRLWPVIDDALRGAACDKGVMVRLLISCWQHSRQTMFVFLESLTVLRRKPLQCPIEVKLFAVPIEGREIPYAHVNHNKYMVTDRVAYVGTSNWSEDYFLRTAGVGLIVNQSGVAPEAQSYTLRQQLVDVFLRDWESPYTLPLENHSKCMKKLRE
;
A
#
# COMPACT_ATOMS: atom_id res chain seq x y z
N MET A 1 38.84 3.90 -44.54
CA MET A 1 40.13 3.16 -44.49
C MET A 1 40.41 2.73 -43.07
N ARG A 2 41.06 1.57 -42.83
CA ARG A 2 41.65 1.13 -41.53
C ARG A 2 40.60 0.90 -40.41
N LYS A 3 40.72 -0.07 -39.47
CA LYS A 3 41.73 -1.13 -39.19
C LYS A 3 41.01 -2.33 -38.52
N LYS A 4 41.41 -3.57 -38.84
CA LYS A 4 41.32 -4.77 -37.96
C LYS A 4 42.59 -4.80 -37.05
N PRO A 5 42.79 -5.69 -36.03
CA PRO A 5 42.27 -7.06 -35.82
C PRO A 5 41.90 -7.31 -34.31
N PRO A 6 42.00 -8.53 -33.70
CA PRO A 6 42.06 -9.92 -34.19
C PRO A 6 40.97 -10.84 -33.55
N ALA A 7 41.07 -12.15 -33.79
CA ALA A 7 40.36 -13.21 -33.06
C ALA A 7 41.36 -14.33 -32.69
N GLN A 8 41.04 -15.18 -31.70
CA GLN A 8 41.81 -16.37 -31.33
C GLN A 8 40.90 -17.57 -30.94
N ASN A 9 41.50 -18.75 -30.80
CA ASN A 9 40.86 -20.03 -31.17
C ASN A 9 40.47 -20.98 -30.01
N GLN A 10 39.70 -21.99 -30.40
CA GLN A 10 39.26 -23.16 -29.63
C GLN A 10 40.40 -24.11 -29.20
N ALA A 11 40.12 -24.96 -28.21
CA ALA A 11 40.78 -26.25 -27.96
C ALA A 11 39.71 -27.29 -27.53
N SER A 12 39.94 -28.60 -27.71
CA SER A 12 38.88 -29.61 -27.54
C SER A 12 39.37 -31.05 -27.28
N VAL A 13 38.56 -31.85 -26.55
CA VAL A 13 38.49 -33.34 -26.52
C VAL A 13 39.75 -34.10 -26.01
N THR A 14 39.69 -34.96 -24.97
CA THR A 14 39.27 -36.39 -25.01
C THR A 14 38.98 -36.98 -23.59
N PRO A 15 38.40 -38.20 -23.43
CA PRO A 15 37.75 -38.69 -22.19
C PRO A 15 38.45 -39.90 -21.50
N ILE A 16 37.84 -40.53 -20.45
CA ILE A 16 37.83 -42.02 -20.27
C ILE A 16 36.90 -42.59 -19.14
N ARG A 17 36.23 -43.72 -19.49
CA ARG A 17 35.63 -44.86 -18.71
C ARG A 17 34.57 -44.73 -17.60
N ARG A 18 33.64 -45.71 -17.67
CA ARG A 18 32.72 -46.23 -16.65
C ARG A 18 33.43 -47.08 -15.58
N SER A 19 32.76 -47.27 -14.43
CA SER A 19 32.94 -48.45 -13.56
C SER A 19 31.57 -49.00 -13.16
N THR A 20 31.42 -50.33 -13.12
CA THR A 20 30.19 -51.04 -12.71
C THR A 20 30.50 -51.96 -11.55
N ARG A 21 29.64 -51.99 -10.52
CA ARG A 21 29.64 -53.07 -9.54
C ARG A 21 28.23 -53.37 -9.03
N LEU A 22 27.79 -54.60 -9.26
CA LEU A 22 26.61 -55.20 -8.63
C LEU A 22 26.98 -55.73 -7.24
N GLN A 23 26.05 -55.65 -6.30
CA GLN A 23 25.92 -56.62 -5.22
C GLN A 23 24.45 -56.70 -4.76
N GLN A 24 24.00 -57.89 -4.38
CA GLN A 24 22.61 -58.21 -4.06
C GLN A 24 22.36 -58.25 -2.54
N GLU A 25 21.08 -58.08 -2.19
CA GLU A 25 20.37 -58.68 -1.05
C GLU A 25 20.90 -58.45 0.38
N LYS A 26 20.02 -57.86 1.20
CA LYS A 26 19.55 -58.53 2.42
C LYS A 26 18.16 -58.06 2.85
N THR A 27 17.24 -59.01 2.99
CA THR A 27 15.92 -58.83 3.60
C THR A 27 16.03 -58.83 5.13
N ALA A 28 15.27 -57.96 5.80
CA ALA A 28 15.04 -57.99 7.24
C ALA A 28 13.65 -57.42 7.56
N GLU A 29 12.96 -57.98 8.55
CA GLU A 29 11.59 -57.61 8.91
C GLU A 29 11.49 -56.44 9.92
N LYS A 30 10.34 -55.75 9.85
CA LYS A 30 9.60 -55.11 10.97
C LYS A 30 10.39 -54.20 11.93
N LYS A 31 9.98 -52.92 11.95
CA LYS A 31 8.98 -52.49 12.96
C LYS A 31 8.20 -51.24 12.52
N GLU A 32 6.89 -51.32 12.70
CA GLU A 32 5.94 -50.21 12.57
C GLU A 32 5.71 -49.58 13.96
N PRO A 33 5.64 -48.25 14.05
CA PRO A 33 4.83 -47.57 15.05
C PRO A 33 3.70 -46.78 14.37
N GLN A 34 2.46 -47.01 14.81
CA GLN A 34 1.26 -46.39 14.25
C GLN A 34 1.07 -44.97 14.78
N HIS A 35 0.81 -44.01 13.89
CA HIS A 35 -0.05 -42.85 14.18
C HIS A 35 -0.63 -42.28 12.86
N PRO A 36 -1.64 -41.38 12.91
CA PRO A 36 -2.88 -41.63 12.19
C PRO A 36 -2.88 -41.20 10.73
N ARG A 37 -3.72 -41.88 9.94
CA ARG A 37 -4.23 -41.35 8.67
C ARG A 37 -5.05 -40.09 8.94
N SER A 38 -4.50 -38.91 8.66
CA SER A 38 -5.32 -37.76 8.27
C SER A 38 -5.97 -38.06 6.91
N ARG A 39 -7.16 -37.48 6.66
CA ARG A 39 -7.74 -37.45 5.31
C ARG A 39 -6.87 -36.52 4.45
N ALA A 40 -6.40 -37.03 3.31
CA ALA A 40 -6.12 -36.16 2.18
C ALA A 40 -7.46 -35.87 1.49
N ASP A 41 -8.01 -34.69 1.75
CA ASP A 41 -9.09 -33.99 1.01
C ASP A 41 -9.50 -32.77 1.85
N ASP A 42 -8.83 -31.62 1.66
CA ASP A 42 -9.29 -30.23 1.95
C ASP A 42 -8.08 -29.26 1.92
N ILE A 43 -7.63 -28.87 0.71
CA ILE A 43 -6.75 -27.70 0.52
C ILE A 43 -7.63 -26.53 0.08
N LEU A 44 -8.00 -25.66 1.01
CA LEU A 44 -8.92 -24.55 0.74
C LEU A 44 -8.25 -23.45 -0.09
N GLN A 45 -8.59 -23.39 -1.38
CA GLN A 45 -8.17 -22.30 -2.26
C GLN A 45 -8.76 -20.94 -1.83
N PRO A 46 -8.14 -19.80 -2.21
CA PRO A 46 -8.60 -18.45 -1.85
C PRO A 46 -10.10 -18.15 -2.07
N ARG A 47 -10.76 -18.80 -3.05
CA ARG A 47 -12.23 -18.67 -3.28
C ARG A 47 -13.10 -19.33 -2.21
N GLU A 48 -12.60 -20.34 -1.48
CA GLU A 48 -13.36 -21.06 -0.44
C GLU A 48 -13.62 -20.19 0.80
N SER A 49 -12.74 -19.24 1.11
CA SER A 49 -12.90 -18.24 2.18
C SER A 49 -14.22 -17.46 2.09
N ILE A 50 -14.73 -17.25 0.87
CA ILE A 50 -16.00 -16.56 0.57
C ILE A 50 -17.18 -17.55 0.57
N LYS A 51 -16.97 -18.82 0.25
CA LYS A 51 -18.02 -19.87 0.32
C LYS A 51 -18.33 -20.27 1.75
N ALA A 52 -17.33 -20.41 2.63
CA ALA A 52 -17.53 -20.74 4.04
C ALA A 52 -18.52 -19.77 4.72
N TYR A 53 -18.40 -18.48 4.37
CA TYR A 53 -19.28 -17.41 4.83
C TYR A 53 -20.76 -17.59 4.42
N LYS A 54 -21.08 -18.38 3.38
CA LYS A 54 -22.48 -18.72 3.03
C LYS A 54 -23.09 -19.84 3.87
N LYS A 55 -22.29 -20.66 4.57
CA LYS A 55 -22.80 -21.74 5.44
C LYS A 55 -23.01 -21.31 6.90
N GLN A 56 -22.42 -20.19 7.33
CA GLN A 56 -22.49 -19.71 8.72
C GLN A 56 -23.58 -18.65 8.98
N VAL A 57 -24.34 -18.25 7.95
CA VAL A 57 -25.41 -17.21 8.07
C VAL A 57 -26.80 -17.86 7.92
N VAL A 58 -26.98 -19.02 8.56
CA VAL A 58 -28.28 -19.69 8.75
C VAL A 58 -28.36 -20.14 10.20
N ASP A 59 -29.09 -19.38 11.01
CA ASP A 59 -29.45 -19.74 12.38
C ASP A 59 -30.79 -20.50 12.34
N PRO A 60 -30.92 -21.72 12.91
CA PRO A 60 -31.99 -22.64 12.55
C PRO A 60 -33.29 -22.44 13.36
N THR A 61 -33.91 -21.26 13.28
CA THR A 61 -35.22 -21.00 13.91
C THR A 61 -36.17 -20.13 13.06
N GLU A 62 -36.97 -20.77 12.20
CA GLU A 62 -38.40 -20.45 12.04
C GLU A 62 -39.10 -21.59 11.26
N GLU A 63 -39.91 -22.39 11.95
CA GLU A 63 -40.91 -23.24 11.30
C GLU A 63 -42.12 -22.39 10.90
N ARG A 64 -42.56 -22.44 9.64
CA ARG A 64 -43.89 -21.96 9.22
C ARG A 64 -44.53 -22.93 8.21
N PRO A 65 -45.87 -23.03 8.18
CA PRO A 65 -46.55 -24.28 7.85
C PRO A 65 -46.95 -24.45 6.38
N ASP A 66 -47.29 -25.70 6.03
CA ASP A 66 -47.88 -26.08 4.74
C ASP A 66 -49.23 -25.38 4.45
N PRO A 67 -49.50 -24.99 3.19
CA PRO A 67 -50.84 -24.58 2.76
C PRO A 67 -51.77 -25.78 2.53
N PRO A 68 -53.10 -25.63 2.73
CA PRO A 68 -54.08 -26.70 2.50
C PRO A 68 -54.29 -26.97 1.00
N GLY A 69 -54.70 -28.20 0.66
CA GLY A 69 -54.87 -28.64 -0.74
C GLY A 69 -56.29 -29.07 -1.15
N THR A 70 -56.37 -29.73 -2.31
CA THR A 70 -57.56 -30.31 -2.98
C THR A 70 -58.55 -29.32 -3.60
N PRO A 71 -59.36 -29.73 -4.61
CA PRO A 71 -59.51 -31.07 -5.21
C PRO A 71 -59.20 -31.13 -6.73
N SER A 72 -59.36 -32.34 -7.29
CA SER A 72 -59.16 -32.71 -8.69
C SER A 72 -60.43 -32.62 -9.54
N GLU A 73 -60.30 -32.45 -10.87
CA GLU A 73 -61.18 -33.16 -11.82
C GLU A 73 -60.62 -33.30 -13.25
N SER A 74 -61.25 -34.19 -14.03
CA SER A 74 -61.03 -34.56 -15.44
C SER A 74 -61.29 -33.42 -16.45
N GLY A 75 -60.89 -33.48 -17.73
CA GLY A 75 -60.25 -34.53 -18.54
C GLY A 75 -60.45 -34.26 -20.06
N ALA A 76 -60.45 -35.31 -20.89
CA ALA A 76 -60.68 -35.29 -22.36
C ALA A 76 -59.51 -34.77 -23.25
N GLN A 77 -59.74 -34.79 -24.58
CA GLN A 77 -58.74 -35.14 -25.60
C GLN A 77 -59.19 -34.66 -27.00
N LEU A 78 -58.29 -34.12 -27.87
CA LEU A 78 -58.27 -34.26 -29.35
C LEU A 78 -57.27 -33.31 -30.08
N ASP A 79 -56.17 -33.89 -30.59
CA ASP A 79 -55.63 -33.90 -31.98
C ASP A 79 -55.49 -32.65 -32.91
N VAL A 80 -54.53 -32.77 -33.85
CA VAL A 80 -54.20 -32.00 -35.08
C VAL A 80 -53.87 -30.49 -35.00
N GLY A 81 -52.63 -30.11 -35.38
CA GLY A 81 -52.32 -28.70 -35.72
C GLY A 81 -50.86 -28.38 -36.07
N ARG A 82 -50.40 -28.64 -37.31
CA ARG A 82 -49.02 -28.29 -37.75
C ARG A 82 -48.88 -26.80 -38.11
N ARG A 83 -48.17 -26.01 -37.30
CA ARG A 83 -47.54 -24.74 -37.74
C ARG A 83 -46.25 -24.47 -36.96
N ALA A 84 -45.34 -23.70 -37.57
CA ALA A 84 -44.05 -23.36 -36.97
C ALA A 84 -44.11 -21.95 -36.37
N GLU A 85 -43.70 -21.81 -35.10
CA GLU A 85 -43.54 -20.53 -34.42
C GLU A 85 -42.20 -20.43 -33.69
N LYS A 86 -41.85 -19.20 -33.29
CA LYS A 86 -40.55 -18.83 -32.73
C LYS A 86 -40.39 -19.42 -31.33
N VAL A 87 -39.19 -19.92 -31.03
CA VAL A 87 -38.73 -20.01 -29.64
C VAL A 87 -38.55 -18.60 -29.12
N VAL A 88 -39.50 -18.12 -28.31
CA VAL A 88 -39.30 -16.97 -27.44
C VAL A 88 -38.55 -17.48 -26.21
N LEU A 89 -37.36 -16.95 -25.98
CA LEU A 89 -36.63 -17.14 -24.72
C LEU A 89 -37.18 -16.14 -23.71
N ASP A 90 -37.63 -16.62 -22.55
CA ASP A 90 -38.05 -15.76 -21.45
C ASP A 90 -36.88 -14.90 -20.97
N THR A 91 -37.00 -13.59 -21.17
CA THR A 91 -36.09 -12.61 -20.57
C THR A 91 -36.42 -12.47 -19.08
N PRO A 92 -35.50 -12.78 -18.14
CA PRO A 92 -35.74 -12.52 -16.73
C PRO A 92 -35.91 -11.01 -16.50
N ASN A 93 -36.99 -10.64 -15.82
CA ASN A 93 -37.35 -9.24 -15.58
C ASN A 93 -36.45 -8.61 -14.49
N ILE A 94 -35.23 -8.25 -14.88
CA ILE A 94 -34.28 -7.54 -14.01
C ILE A 94 -34.70 -6.07 -13.94
N GLN A 95 -35.39 -5.69 -12.86
CA GLN A 95 -35.64 -4.28 -12.57
C GLN A 95 -34.36 -3.61 -12.06
N TRP A 96 -33.85 -2.67 -12.86
CA TRP A 96 -32.75 -1.80 -12.48
C TRP A 96 -33.31 -0.54 -11.80
N GLU A 97 -33.18 -0.45 -10.48
CA GLU A 97 -33.51 0.78 -9.75
C GLU A 97 -32.41 1.82 -9.95
N VAL A 98 -32.61 2.72 -10.92
CA VAL A 98 -31.71 3.85 -11.17
C VAL A 98 -32.00 4.95 -10.16
N VAL A 99 -31.32 4.88 -9.00
CA VAL A 99 -31.39 5.91 -7.96
C VAL A 99 -30.74 7.20 -8.48
N LYS A 100 -31.56 8.08 -9.06
CA LYS A 100 -31.20 9.45 -9.42
C LYS A 100 -31.25 10.36 -8.18
N ASP A 101 -30.37 10.12 -7.22
CA ASP A 101 -30.05 11.17 -6.25
C ASP A 101 -29.40 12.34 -7.00
N ARG A 102 -29.85 13.56 -6.64
CA ARG A 102 -29.40 14.82 -7.24
C ARG A 102 -28.72 15.74 -6.23
N GLU A 103 -28.75 15.43 -4.94
CA GLU A 103 -28.17 16.30 -3.90
C GLU A 103 -26.69 15.98 -3.65
N SER A 104 -26.27 14.73 -3.85
CA SER A 104 -24.84 14.34 -3.86
C SER A 104 -24.00 14.97 -4.98
N TRP A 105 -24.62 15.55 -6.02
CA TRP A 105 -23.92 16.17 -7.16
C TRP A 105 -23.34 17.58 -6.89
N LEU A 106 -23.74 18.25 -5.80
CA LEU A 106 -23.46 19.69 -5.62
C LEU A 106 -22.37 20.02 -4.57
N GLN A 107 -21.87 19.06 -3.81
CA GLN A 107 -20.83 19.31 -2.78
C GLN A 107 -19.38 19.14 -3.28
N ILE A 108 -19.17 18.75 -4.54
CA ILE A 108 -17.84 18.46 -5.10
C ILE A 108 -17.25 19.65 -5.90
N LEU A 109 -18.04 20.70 -6.18
CA LEU A 109 -17.69 21.76 -7.15
C LEU A 109 -17.44 23.17 -6.59
N ASP A 110 -17.55 23.42 -5.27
CA ASP A 110 -17.33 24.77 -4.71
C ASP A 110 -16.23 24.85 -3.64
N THR A 111 -14.98 24.88 -4.12
CA THR A 111 -13.80 25.27 -3.34
C THR A 111 -12.85 26.20 -4.14
N SER A 112 -13.40 27.11 -4.98
CA SER A 112 -12.55 27.92 -5.87
C SER A 112 -12.94 29.40 -6.11
N LYS A 113 -12.84 30.26 -5.08
CA LYS A 113 -12.11 31.57 -5.15
C LYS A 113 -12.14 32.39 -3.84
N PRO A 114 -11.18 33.33 -3.62
CA PRO A 114 -11.12 34.18 -2.43
C PRO A 114 -11.47 35.67 -2.67
N GLN A 115 -12.10 36.33 -1.68
CA GLN A 115 -12.02 37.76 -1.29
C GLN A 115 -12.87 37.96 -0.02
N SER A 116 -12.42 38.56 1.09
CA SER A 116 -12.00 39.95 1.35
C SER A 116 -13.14 40.96 1.62
N GLY A 117 -13.40 41.28 2.90
CA GLY A 117 -13.65 42.69 3.30
C GLY A 117 -14.95 43.08 4.03
N LYS A 118 -14.87 43.17 5.36
CA LYS A 118 -15.48 44.19 6.26
C LYS A 118 -17.01 44.35 6.45
N VAL A 119 -17.39 44.14 7.72
CA VAL A 119 -18.22 45.02 8.60
C VAL A 119 -19.73 45.17 8.32
N GLY A 120 -20.55 44.85 9.35
CA GLY A 120 -21.98 45.16 9.42
C GLY A 120 -22.66 44.66 10.70
N HIS A 121 -22.50 45.39 11.81
CA HIS A 121 -23.34 45.31 13.03
C HIS A 121 -24.30 46.53 13.04
N PRO A 122 -25.45 46.54 13.77
CA PRO A 122 -25.51 46.21 15.21
C PRO A 122 -26.80 45.55 15.76
N GLU A 123 -26.80 45.28 17.08
CA GLU A 123 -27.90 45.48 18.09
C GLU A 123 -29.32 44.91 17.88
N ASP A 124 -30.09 44.53 18.93
CA ASP A 124 -29.83 44.18 20.34
C ASP A 124 -31.09 43.49 20.93
N THR A 125 -31.02 42.95 22.17
CA THR A 125 -31.98 43.11 23.29
C THR A 125 -32.15 41.89 24.23
N THR A 126 -31.73 42.10 25.49
CA THR A 126 -32.36 41.62 26.75
C THR A 126 -32.46 40.12 27.12
N ALA A 127 -31.74 39.76 28.19
CA ALA A 127 -32.12 38.74 29.19
C ALA A 127 -33.06 39.38 30.27
N PRO A 128 -33.54 38.75 31.39
CA PRO A 128 -32.91 37.73 32.27
C PRO A 128 -33.91 36.56 32.62
N SER A 129 -33.94 35.79 33.75
CA SER A 129 -33.24 35.84 35.06
C SER A 129 -33.26 34.50 35.85
N LEU A 130 -32.38 34.40 36.86
CA LEU A 130 -32.44 33.65 38.14
C LEU A 130 -33.24 32.32 38.27
N ARG A 131 -32.56 31.28 38.83
CA ARG A 131 -32.62 30.97 40.29
C ARG A 131 -31.53 29.96 40.76
N ARG A 132 -31.00 30.23 41.96
CA ARG A 132 -30.32 29.32 42.92
C ARG A 132 -31.37 28.93 44.02
N PRO A 133 -31.14 28.12 45.09
CA PRO A 133 -29.88 27.95 45.85
C PRO A 133 -29.64 26.58 46.58
N ILE A 134 -28.68 26.63 47.53
CA ILE A 134 -28.47 25.79 48.75
C ILE A 134 -27.35 24.74 48.69
N GLU A 135 -26.52 24.79 49.74
CA GLU A 135 -25.36 23.96 50.03
C GLU A 135 -25.71 22.82 51.00
N THR A 136 -24.78 21.87 51.21
CA THR A 136 -24.56 21.31 52.55
C THR A 136 -23.10 20.89 52.71
N ARG A 137 -22.61 20.88 53.96
CA ARG A 137 -21.18 20.78 54.30
C ARG A 137 -21.00 19.96 55.57
N ARG A 138 -20.02 19.05 55.58
CA ARG A 138 -19.10 18.63 56.69
C ARG A 138 -18.25 17.43 56.21
N GLU A 139 -16.93 17.35 56.44
CA GLU A 139 -16.17 17.17 57.71
C GLU A 139 -16.51 15.83 58.41
N SER A 140 -15.58 14.98 58.89
CA SER A 140 -14.13 14.78 58.67
C SER A 140 -13.66 13.53 59.47
N ARG A 141 -12.55 12.86 59.10
CA ARG A 141 -11.72 12.04 60.04
C ARG A 141 -10.35 11.66 59.45
N GLN A 142 -9.45 11.21 60.34
CA GLN A 142 -8.00 11.19 60.15
C GLN A 142 -7.34 10.21 61.13
N GLU A 143 -6.46 9.33 60.65
CA GLU A 143 -5.44 8.52 61.37
C GLU A 143 -4.61 7.81 60.27
N ILE A 144 -3.27 7.75 60.17
CA ILE A 144 -2.07 7.80 61.05
C ILE A 144 -1.36 6.44 61.15
N TRP A 145 -0.36 6.30 60.26
CA TRP A 145 0.93 5.59 60.38
C TRP A 145 1.07 4.22 61.04
N THR A 146 1.77 3.33 60.32
CA THR A 146 2.89 2.55 60.88
C THR A 146 3.92 2.22 59.78
N GLU A 147 5.20 2.14 60.13
CA GLU A 147 6.29 1.80 59.22
C GLU A 147 6.51 0.28 59.13
N ILE A 148 7.19 -0.19 58.06
CA ILE A 148 8.18 -1.29 58.11
C ILE A 148 9.04 -1.24 56.84
N THR A 149 10.35 -1.43 56.97
CA THR A 149 11.27 -1.71 55.85
C THR A 149 12.23 -2.84 56.21
N PRO A 150 12.61 -3.72 55.26
CA PRO A 150 13.68 -4.70 55.47
C PRO A 150 14.93 -4.40 54.61
N ARG A 151 16.10 -4.33 55.23
CA ARG A 151 17.41 -4.33 54.54
C ARG A 151 18.14 -5.68 54.68
N ILE A 152 18.42 -6.28 53.52
CA ILE A 152 19.61 -7.06 53.11
C ILE A 152 20.54 -7.60 54.22
N LYS A 153 20.84 -8.91 54.19
CA LYS A 153 22.04 -9.53 54.80
C LYS A 153 22.64 -10.65 53.91
N VAL A 154 23.92 -10.53 53.59
CA VAL A 154 24.84 -11.59 53.11
C VAL A 154 26.29 -11.19 53.53
N PRO A 155 27.30 -12.10 53.58
CA PRO A 155 28.25 -12.12 54.70
C PRO A 155 29.63 -11.45 54.45
N PRO A 156 30.47 -11.28 55.49
CA PRO A 156 31.73 -10.53 55.42
C PRO A 156 32.96 -11.38 55.05
N MET A 157 33.94 -10.75 54.40
CA MET A 157 35.31 -11.27 54.24
C MET A 157 36.22 -10.88 55.42
N LYS A 158 37.27 -11.69 55.66
CA LYS A 158 38.31 -11.46 56.70
C LYS A 158 39.49 -10.63 56.17
N LYS A 159 40.42 -10.29 57.08
CA LYS A 159 41.55 -9.36 56.93
C LYS A 159 42.89 -10.06 57.27
N MET A 160 44.02 -9.35 57.09
CA MET A 160 45.42 -9.77 57.33
C MET A 160 45.99 -10.77 56.28
N GLU A 161 47.31 -10.85 55.99
CA GLU A 161 48.49 -10.18 56.59
C GLU A 161 49.56 -9.79 55.53
N SER A 162 50.84 -9.57 55.88
CA SER A 162 51.83 -8.81 55.07
C SER A 162 53.24 -9.44 54.94
N THR A 163 53.96 -9.19 53.82
CA THR A 163 55.42 -9.44 53.74
C THR A 163 56.19 -8.61 52.67
N LYS A 164 57.12 -7.75 53.14
CA LYS A 164 58.48 -7.36 52.65
C LYS A 164 58.82 -7.16 51.12
N LEU A 165 59.15 -5.90 50.76
CA LEU A 165 60.39 -5.31 50.15
C LEU A 165 61.49 -6.22 49.52
N PRO A 166 62.43 -5.76 48.63
CA PRO A 166 62.90 -4.36 48.29
C PRO A 166 63.19 -4.13 46.74
N PRO A 167 64.07 -3.19 46.24
CA PRO A 167 64.06 -1.70 46.29
C PRO A 167 64.46 -0.94 44.97
N LYS A 168 64.54 0.42 45.06
CA LYS A 168 65.22 1.44 44.18
C LYS A 168 64.43 1.91 42.93
N ALA A 169 64.55 3.16 42.45
CA ALA A 169 65.48 4.26 42.78
C ALA A 169 64.82 5.68 42.94
N SER A 170 65.68 6.69 43.15
CA SER A 170 65.45 8.13 43.44
C SER A 170 64.81 8.96 42.30
N ALA A 171 64.35 10.21 42.45
CA ALA A 171 64.90 11.30 43.29
C ALA A 171 63.92 12.42 43.77
N ALA A 172 64.51 13.52 44.26
CA ALA A 172 63.94 14.65 45.02
C ALA A 172 62.67 15.30 44.41
N LYS A 173 61.68 15.77 45.18
CA LYS A 173 61.66 16.83 46.22
C LYS A 173 62.12 18.22 45.71
N GLU A 174 61.16 19.14 45.60
CA GLU A 174 61.24 20.39 46.36
C GLU A 174 59.83 20.97 46.63
N VAL A 175 59.71 21.79 47.69
CA VAL A 175 58.44 22.44 48.08
C VAL A 175 58.77 23.88 48.47
N HIS A 176 58.18 24.86 47.79
CA HIS A 176 58.10 26.22 48.30
C HIS A 176 56.79 26.91 47.92
N GLN A 177 56.29 27.71 48.87
CA GLN A 177 54.91 28.18 48.95
C GLN A 177 54.90 29.71 48.95
N LYS A 178 54.44 30.38 47.88
CA LYS A 178 54.22 31.84 47.91
C LYS A 178 52.98 32.34 47.17
N LEU A 179 52.14 32.99 47.96
CA LEU A 179 51.20 34.08 47.69
C LEU A 179 50.07 33.88 46.67
N PHE A 180 48.87 34.17 47.17
CA PHE A 180 47.71 34.59 46.41
C PHE A 180 48.08 35.64 45.34
N LYS A 181 47.56 35.46 44.13
CA LYS A 181 47.18 36.57 43.24
C LYS A 181 45.68 36.52 43.06
N PHE A 182 44.97 37.60 43.39
CA PHE A 182 43.57 37.75 43.01
C PHE A 182 43.49 37.76 41.48
N SER A 183 42.89 36.71 40.90
CA SER A 183 42.52 36.73 39.49
C SER A 183 41.39 37.74 39.29
N LYS A 184 41.36 38.39 38.12
CA LYS A 184 40.40 39.46 37.84
C LYS A 184 38.97 38.90 37.88
N PHE A 185 38.09 39.56 38.64
CA PHE A 185 36.67 39.24 38.70
C PHE A 185 36.03 39.43 37.32
N SER A 186 35.74 38.32 36.63
CA SER A 186 35.29 38.39 35.24
C SER A 186 33.87 38.90 35.16
N TRP A 187 33.68 40.06 34.51
CA TRP A 187 32.36 40.66 34.28
C TRP A 187 31.40 39.72 33.54
N SER A 188 31.92 38.81 32.70
CA SER A 188 31.12 37.76 32.05
C SER A 188 30.44 36.83 33.06
N SER A 189 31.13 36.40 34.12
CA SER A 189 30.54 35.54 35.16
C SER A 189 29.45 36.27 35.95
N LEU A 190 29.61 37.58 36.20
CA LEU A 190 28.55 38.39 36.81
C LEU A 190 27.34 38.51 35.85
N PHE A 191 27.58 38.71 34.56
CA PHE A 191 26.53 38.75 33.53
C PHE A 191 25.75 37.44 33.43
N PHE A 192 26.43 36.29 33.42
CA PHE A 192 25.77 34.98 33.44
C PHE A 192 24.96 34.77 34.73
N LEU A 193 25.48 35.16 35.89
CA LEU A 193 24.75 35.07 37.16
C LEU A 193 23.49 35.96 37.15
N LEU A 194 23.59 37.19 36.64
CA LEU A 194 22.45 38.11 36.49
C LEU A 194 21.41 37.55 35.50
N PHE A 195 21.86 36.95 34.40
CA PHE A 195 20.99 36.33 33.39
C PHE A 195 20.19 35.17 33.97
N PHE A 196 20.84 34.25 34.71
CA PHE A 196 20.13 33.15 35.37
C PHE A 196 19.18 33.64 36.48
N LEU A 197 19.54 34.66 37.25
CA LEU A 197 18.66 35.28 38.24
C LEU A 197 17.43 35.94 37.57
N LEU A 198 17.62 36.63 36.45
CA LEU A 198 16.53 37.17 35.63
C LEU A 198 15.64 36.06 35.06
N LEU A 199 16.23 34.99 34.53
CA LEU A 199 15.48 33.86 33.99
C LEU A 199 14.58 33.23 35.07
N ILE A 200 15.16 32.92 36.24
CA ILE A 200 14.42 32.37 37.39
C ILE A 200 13.31 33.33 37.84
N LEU A 201 13.58 34.64 37.91
CA LEU A 201 12.59 35.65 38.26
C LEU A 201 11.45 35.72 37.23
N THR A 202 11.75 35.64 35.93
CA THR A 202 10.70 35.61 34.88
C THR A 202 9.87 34.33 34.92
N CYS A 203 10.47 33.17 35.15
CA CYS A 203 9.73 31.92 35.36
C CYS A 203 8.82 31.99 36.58
N TRP A 204 9.31 32.55 37.69
CA TRP A 204 8.53 32.72 38.93
C TRP A 204 7.36 33.71 38.76
N LEU A 205 7.58 34.82 38.04
CA LEU A 205 6.52 35.79 37.73
C LEU A 205 5.44 35.19 36.81
N VAL A 206 5.84 34.46 35.76
CA VAL A 206 4.90 33.76 34.86
C VAL A 206 4.13 32.67 35.61
N TRP A 207 4.76 31.97 36.55
CA TRP A 207 4.10 30.95 37.38
C TRP A 207 3.07 31.55 38.34
N ASN A 208 3.37 32.67 39.00
CA ASN A 208 2.49 33.28 40.00
C ASN A 208 1.41 34.22 39.43
N HIS A 209 1.64 34.82 38.27
CA HIS A 209 0.75 35.86 37.71
C HIS A 209 0.26 35.56 36.28
N GLY A 210 0.70 34.46 35.67
CA GLY A 210 0.41 34.13 34.27
C GLY A 210 1.17 35.00 33.27
N VAL A 211 0.93 34.77 31.98
CA VAL A 211 1.51 35.58 30.90
C VAL A 211 0.64 36.83 30.69
N PRO A 212 1.21 38.06 30.70
CA PRO A 212 0.46 39.27 30.38
C PRO A 212 -0.16 39.20 28.98
N THR A 213 -1.49 39.35 28.89
CA THR A 213 -2.26 39.22 27.64
C THR A 213 -1.86 40.23 26.55
N THR A 214 -1.22 41.34 26.93
CA THR A 214 -0.66 42.34 26.01
C THR A 214 0.52 41.81 25.17
N LEU A 215 1.18 40.73 25.57
CA LEU A 215 2.29 40.11 24.84
C LEU A 215 1.85 39.05 23.81
N VAL A 216 0.55 38.73 23.76
CA VAL A 216 -0.03 37.75 22.81
C VAL A 216 -0.44 38.40 21.48
N LEU A 217 -0.67 39.71 21.46
CA LEU A 217 -1.13 40.48 20.28
C LEU A 217 0.00 41.29 19.62
N GLY A 218 1.09 40.62 19.24
CA GLY A 218 2.14 41.24 18.43
C GLY A 218 3.32 40.34 18.09
N ASN A 219 3.46 39.96 16.81
CA ASN A 219 4.62 39.31 16.16
C ASN A 219 5.23 38.02 16.76
N GLY A 220 4.86 37.59 17.97
CA GLY A 220 5.41 36.39 18.62
C GLY A 220 5.28 35.11 17.79
N SER A 221 4.20 34.97 17.01
CA SER A 221 3.98 33.86 16.07
C SER A 221 5.11 33.69 15.05
N LEU A 222 5.67 34.80 14.53
CA LEU A 222 6.78 34.74 13.57
C LEU A 222 8.10 34.34 14.22
N MET A 223 8.32 34.73 15.48
CA MET A 223 9.50 34.33 16.25
C MET A 223 9.41 32.87 16.69
N TRP A 224 8.24 32.40 17.15
CA TRP A 224 8.00 31.00 17.48
C TRP A 224 8.16 30.09 16.27
N LYS A 225 7.62 30.46 15.09
CA LYS A 225 7.87 29.71 13.85
C LYS A 225 9.36 29.58 13.54
N LYS A 226 10.16 30.64 13.75
CA LYS A 226 11.63 30.58 13.58
C LYS A 226 12.34 29.72 14.63
N ILE A 227 11.86 29.71 15.87
CA ILE A 227 12.42 28.88 16.94
C ILE A 227 12.12 27.40 16.69
N THR A 228 10.90 27.05 16.25
CA THR A 228 10.58 25.65 15.89
C THR A 228 11.37 25.16 14.68
N THR A 229 11.65 26.00 13.68
CA THR A 229 12.55 25.65 12.56
C THR A 229 14.04 25.68 12.90
N LEU A 230 14.42 26.14 14.10
CA LEU A 230 15.79 26.04 14.63
C LEU A 230 15.99 24.83 15.56
N TRP A 231 14.90 24.17 15.98
CA TRP A 231 14.93 23.05 16.93
C TRP A 231 14.46 21.73 16.32
N ASN A 232 13.68 21.77 15.23
CA ASN A 232 13.67 20.69 14.26
C ASN A 232 14.90 20.83 13.35
N GLU A 233 15.96 20.07 13.62
CA GLU A 233 16.84 19.56 12.56
C GLU A 233 16.07 18.50 11.75
N GLY A 234 14.99 18.94 11.12
CA GLY A 234 14.26 18.14 10.15
C GLY A 234 15.09 18.05 8.88
N GLU A 235 15.85 16.97 8.76
CA GLU A 235 16.62 16.58 7.58
C GLU A 235 15.96 17.09 6.29
N GLU A 236 16.63 18.02 5.61
CA GLU A 236 16.06 18.67 4.42
C GLU A 236 15.63 17.61 3.42
N CYS A 237 14.35 17.66 3.03
CA CYS A 237 13.81 16.70 2.08
C CYS A 237 14.60 16.77 0.78
N SER A 238 15.08 15.61 0.32
CA SER A 238 15.71 15.52 -0.99
C SER A 238 14.69 15.85 -2.07
N SER A 239 14.94 16.95 -2.77
CA SER A 239 14.22 17.36 -3.97
C SER A 239 14.75 16.68 -5.23
N GLN A 240 15.81 15.88 -5.14
CA GLN A 240 16.40 15.12 -6.25
C GLN A 240 16.22 13.62 -6.00
N CYS A 241 15.19 13.04 -6.62
CA CYS A 241 14.88 11.63 -6.52
C CYS A 241 15.31 10.90 -7.79
N SER A 242 15.86 9.69 -7.63
CA SER A 242 16.06 8.77 -8.77
C SER A 242 14.84 7.86 -8.88
N LEU A 243 14.22 7.79 -10.05
CA LEU A 243 13.02 6.98 -10.31
C LEU A 243 13.36 5.84 -11.28
N VAL A 244 12.92 4.63 -10.94
CA VAL A 244 13.00 3.45 -11.80
C VAL A 244 11.60 2.88 -11.98
N LEU A 245 11.17 2.77 -13.24
CA LEU A 245 10.00 1.97 -13.62
C LEU A 245 10.41 0.50 -13.61
N LEU A 246 9.63 -0.37 -12.98
CA LEU A 246 9.90 -1.78 -12.82
C LEU A 246 8.78 -2.61 -13.46
N GLU A 247 9.14 -3.71 -14.12
CA GLU A 247 8.16 -4.67 -14.67
C GLU A 247 8.57 -6.11 -14.38
N SER A 248 7.65 -6.90 -13.81
CA SER A 248 7.76 -8.36 -13.89
C SER A 248 7.20 -8.79 -15.24
N ILE A 249 7.99 -9.54 -16.02
CA ILE A 249 7.59 -10.04 -17.35
C ILE A 249 7.77 -11.56 -17.35
N PRO A 250 6.68 -12.36 -17.38
CA PRO A 250 6.78 -13.82 -17.43
C PRO A 250 7.44 -14.32 -18.71
N ASP A 251 8.17 -15.44 -18.65
CA ASP A 251 8.96 -16.01 -19.77
C ASP A 251 8.16 -16.31 -21.05
N SER A 252 6.83 -16.38 -20.97
CA SER A 252 5.93 -16.55 -22.12
C SER A 252 5.60 -15.24 -22.86
N LEU A 253 5.89 -14.08 -22.27
CA LEU A 253 5.83 -12.77 -22.90
C LEU A 253 7.20 -12.38 -23.48
N ARG A 254 7.34 -12.51 -24.80
CA ARG A 254 8.59 -12.30 -25.55
C ARG A 254 8.43 -11.11 -26.48
N TYR A 255 8.98 -9.98 -26.07
CA TYR A 255 8.98 -8.74 -26.85
C TYR A 255 10.23 -8.65 -27.76
N PRO A 256 10.15 -7.95 -28.90
CA PRO A 256 11.34 -7.64 -29.70
C PRO A 256 12.42 -6.91 -28.88
N PRO A 257 13.73 -7.15 -29.11
CA PRO A 257 14.80 -6.46 -28.38
C PRO A 257 14.81 -4.92 -28.52
N SER A 258 14.12 -4.38 -29.52
CA SER A 258 13.91 -2.95 -29.75
C SER A 258 12.69 -2.36 -29.03
N SER A 259 11.92 -3.17 -28.32
CA SER A 259 10.82 -2.71 -27.48
C SER A 259 11.32 -2.14 -26.14
N PRO A 260 10.54 -1.27 -25.48
CA PRO A 260 10.81 -0.82 -24.12
C PRO A 260 11.04 -2.01 -23.16
N GLN A 261 12.14 -1.95 -22.42
CA GLN A 261 12.54 -2.90 -21.40
C GLN A 261 12.85 -2.13 -20.12
N ASN A 262 12.40 -2.65 -18.99
CA ASN A 262 12.55 -2.08 -17.65
C ASN A 262 13.21 -3.14 -16.75
N PRO A 263 13.94 -2.76 -15.69
CA PRO A 263 14.41 -3.73 -14.69
C PRO A 263 13.25 -4.48 -14.04
N THR A 264 13.52 -5.69 -13.57
CA THR A 264 12.50 -6.54 -12.95
C THR A 264 12.09 -6.03 -11.57
N THR A 265 10.87 -6.36 -11.14
CA THR A 265 10.44 -6.08 -9.75
C THR A 265 11.37 -6.75 -8.73
N TYR A 266 11.90 -7.94 -9.05
CA TYR A 266 12.90 -8.64 -8.25
C TYR A 266 14.19 -7.82 -8.09
N GLU A 267 14.80 -7.35 -9.18
CA GLU A 267 16.00 -6.51 -9.14
C GLU A 267 15.75 -5.24 -8.29
N GLY A 268 14.64 -4.53 -8.53
CA GLY A 268 14.30 -3.33 -7.77
C GLY A 268 14.05 -3.57 -6.28
N TRP A 269 13.51 -4.74 -5.90
CA TRP A 269 13.35 -5.10 -4.48
C TRP A 269 14.68 -5.51 -3.84
N MET A 270 15.55 -6.22 -4.55
CA MET A 270 16.88 -6.60 -4.05
C MET A 270 17.79 -5.37 -3.91
N ASP A 271 17.74 -4.42 -4.85
CA ASP A 271 18.43 -3.13 -4.76
C ASP A 271 17.98 -2.36 -3.51
N LEU A 272 16.66 -2.19 -3.32
CA LEU A 272 16.08 -1.54 -2.13
C LEU A 272 16.49 -2.24 -0.82
N LEU A 273 16.59 -3.57 -0.79
CA LEU A 273 17.04 -4.32 0.39
C LEU A 273 18.56 -4.20 0.63
N SER A 274 19.34 -3.98 -0.42
CA SER A 274 20.79 -3.75 -0.32
C SER A 274 21.11 -2.37 0.24
N GLU A 275 20.31 -1.34 -0.11
CA GLU A 275 20.38 0.02 0.41
C GLU A 275 19.88 0.17 1.86
N ALA A 276 19.34 -0.89 2.49
CA ALA A 276 18.73 -0.81 3.81
C ALA A 276 19.75 -0.85 4.97
N ASN A 277 19.77 0.20 5.81
CA ASN A 277 20.69 0.40 6.93
C ASN A 277 20.03 0.41 8.32
N SER A 278 18.74 0.73 8.43
CA SER A 278 18.06 0.96 9.71
C SER A 278 16.64 0.39 9.80
N VAL A 279 15.81 0.53 8.75
CA VAL A 279 14.44 -0.01 8.73
C VAL A 279 13.94 -0.28 7.31
N VAL A 280 13.20 -1.38 7.15
CA VAL A 280 12.37 -1.71 6.00
C VAL A 280 10.93 -1.87 6.49
N GLU A 281 10.01 -1.07 5.93
CA GLU A 281 8.60 -1.00 6.32
C GLU A 281 7.74 -1.46 5.13
N ILE A 282 6.95 -2.53 5.28
CA ILE A 282 6.20 -3.14 4.15
C ILE A 282 4.71 -3.21 4.46
N GLY A 283 3.89 -2.60 3.59
CA GLY A 283 2.43 -2.76 3.58
C GLY A 283 2.01 -3.78 2.53
N ALA A 284 1.32 -4.85 2.95
CA ALA A 284 1.10 -6.06 2.17
C ALA A 284 -0.35 -6.56 2.19
N PHE A 285 -0.76 -7.28 1.14
CA PHE A 285 -1.97 -8.11 1.17
C PHE A 285 -1.69 -9.45 1.88
N TYR A 286 -0.71 -10.21 1.39
CA TYR A 286 -0.23 -11.45 1.99
C TYR A 286 1.26 -11.67 1.67
N PHE A 287 1.88 -12.68 2.28
CA PHE A 287 3.22 -13.18 1.92
C PHE A 287 3.17 -14.65 1.49
N THR A 288 3.61 -14.95 0.27
CA THR A 288 3.94 -16.30 -0.23
C THR A 288 5.16 -16.19 -1.16
N LEU A 289 6.31 -15.77 -0.62
CA LEU A 289 7.58 -15.67 -1.34
C LEU A 289 8.27 -17.04 -1.50
N ARG A 290 7.70 -18.10 -0.92
CA ARG A 290 8.14 -19.50 -1.02
C ARG A 290 7.06 -20.37 -1.70
N ASP A 291 7.45 -21.55 -2.15
CA ASP A 291 6.62 -22.61 -2.77
C ASP A 291 5.88 -23.52 -1.76
N SER A 292 5.89 -23.14 -0.48
CA SER A 292 5.21 -23.87 0.60
C SER A 292 3.70 -24.02 0.39
N ASP A 293 3.09 -23.14 -0.41
CA ASP A 293 1.67 -23.20 -0.77
C ASP A 293 1.35 -24.20 -1.90
N LEU A 294 2.33 -24.66 -2.68
CA LEU A 294 2.15 -25.58 -3.81
C LEU A 294 2.76 -26.98 -3.62
N GLN A 295 3.70 -27.17 -2.69
CA GLN A 295 4.44 -28.43 -2.52
C GLN A 295 5.12 -28.90 -3.83
N MET A 296 5.65 -27.95 -4.61
CA MET A 296 6.21 -28.18 -5.94
C MET A 296 7.58 -27.50 -6.08
N GLU A 297 8.61 -28.30 -6.36
CA GLU A 297 9.89 -27.77 -6.84
C GLU A 297 9.70 -27.12 -8.22
N ASP A 298 9.81 -25.79 -8.30
CA ASP A 298 9.81 -25.02 -9.55
C ASP A 298 10.92 -23.96 -9.53
N ALA A 299 11.74 -23.90 -10.59
CA ALA A 299 12.88 -22.99 -10.66
C ALA A 299 12.48 -21.51 -10.71
N SER A 300 11.23 -21.19 -11.07
CA SER A 300 10.72 -19.82 -11.07
C SER A 300 10.43 -19.25 -9.67
N VAL A 301 10.51 -20.08 -8.62
CA VAL A 301 10.38 -19.68 -7.21
C VAL A 301 11.64 -18.96 -6.69
N THR A 302 12.81 -19.20 -7.29
CA THR A 302 14.12 -18.77 -6.77
C THR A 302 14.20 -17.28 -6.42
N GLN A 303 13.64 -16.40 -7.27
CA GLN A 303 13.62 -14.96 -7.00
C GLN A 303 12.83 -14.60 -5.73
N GLY A 304 11.70 -15.28 -5.48
CA GLY A 304 10.92 -15.09 -4.25
C GLY A 304 11.68 -15.59 -3.02
N LEU A 305 12.29 -16.77 -3.12
CA LEU A 305 13.09 -17.36 -2.05
C LEU A 305 14.32 -16.49 -1.70
N GLU A 306 14.95 -15.85 -2.68
CA GLU A 306 16.06 -14.92 -2.47
C GLU A 306 15.60 -13.63 -1.78
N VAL A 307 14.47 -13.03 -2.20
CA VAL A 307 13.86 -11.88 -1.50
C VAL A 307 13.47 -12.25 -0.07
N PHE A 308 12.86 -13.42 0.15
CA PHE A 308 12.52 -13.93 1.49
C PHE A 308 13.75 -14.07 2.39
N ASN A 309 14.82 -14.70 1.88
CA ASN A 309 16.07 -14.86 2.63
C ASN A 309 16.76 -13.51 2.91
N MET A 310 16.67 -12.54 1.99
CA MET A 310 17.21 -11.20 2.21
C MET A 310 16.40 -10.42 3.26
N LEU A 311 15.06 -10.48 3.23
CA LEU A 311 14.18 -9.94 4.27
C LEU A 311 14.49 -10.55 5.64
N ARG A 312 14.56 -11.88 5.71
CA ARG A 312 14.94 -12.66 6.89
C ARG A 312 16.30 -12.25 7.46
N SER A 313 17.25 -11.84 6.61
CA SER A 313 18.58 -11.40 7.06
C SER A 313 18.57 -10.07 7.83
N LEU A 314 17.56 -9.20 7.60
CA LEU A 314 17.57 -7.80 8.06
C LEU A 314 17.81 -7.65 9.57
N PRO A 315 17.11 -8.36 10.48
CA PRO A 315 17.31 -8.17 11.92
C PRO A 315 18.72 -8.57 12.36
N SER A 316 19.32 -9.58 11.72
CA SER A 316 20.71 -9.99 11.98
C SER A 316 21.75 -8.96 11.52
N ARG A 317 21.41 -8.12 10.52
CA ARG A 317 22.19 -6.95 10.11
C ARG A 317 21.96 -5.71 11.00
N GLY A 318 21.08 -5.80 11.99
CA GLY A 318 20.63 -4.66 12.81
C GLY A 318 19.58 -3.77 12.13
N VAL A 319 19.09 -4.17 10.95
CA VAL A 319 18.04 -3.46 10.20
C VAL A 319 16.68 -3.98 10.65
N LYS A 320 15.79 -3.10 11.08
CA LYS A 320 14.43 -3.50 11.46
C LYS A 320 13.63 -3.92 10.22
N LEU A 321 12.82 -4.96 10.36
CA LEU A 321 11.77 -5.30 9.40
C LEU A 321 10.41 -5.10 10.08
N GLU A 322 9.61 -4.16 9.60
CA GLU A 322 8.26 -3.87 10.08
C GLU A 322 7.25 -4.19 8.99
N ILE A 323 6.26 -5.03 9.27
CA ILE A 323 5.28 -5.52 8.28
C ILE A 323 3.87 -5.18 8.76
N ALA A 324 3.04 -4.65 7.87
CA ALA A 324 1.60 -4.49 8.07
C ALA A 324 0.86 -5.25 6.97
N VAL A 325 0.21 -6.36 7.34
CA VAL A 325 -0.38 -7.35 6.42
C VAL A 325 -1.89 -7.49 6.67
N ASN A 326 -2.67 -7.94 5.69
CA ASN A 326 -4.09 -8.22 5.90
C ASN A 326 -4.32 -9.34 6.91
N SER A 327 -5.41 -9.28 7.67
CA SER A 327 -5.93 -10.40 8.46
C SER A 327 -7.40 -10.70 8.14
N PRO A 328 -7.81 -11.97 7.95
CA PRO A 328 -6.95 -13.17 7.89
C PRO A 328 -6.16 -13.27 6.57
N GLN A 329 -5.07 -14.06 6.57
CA GLN A 329 -4.41 -14.54 5.35
C GLN A 329 -4.89 -15.97 4.98
N SER A 330 -4.40 -16.54 3.87
CA SER A 330 -4.61 -17.94 3.49
C SER A 330 -3.52 -18.89 4.00
N SER A 331 -2.31 -18.38 4.19
CA SER A 331 -1.22 -18.96 4.99
C SER A 331 -0.55 -17.80 5.74
N GLU A 332 0.04 -18.10 6.90
CA GLU A 332 0.81 -17.16 7.71
C GLU A 332 2.27 -17.63 7.85
N ASP A 333 2.68 -18.70 7.13
CA ASP A 333 3.97 -19.40 7.26
C ASP A 333 5.19 -18.50 7.01
N ASP A 334 5.09 -17.58 6.04
CA ASP A 334 6.15 -16.61 5.72
C ASP A 334 6.26 -15.52 6.78
N THR A 335 5.13 -14.94 7.17
CA THR A 335 5.06 -13.90 8.20
C THR A 335 5.48 -14.41 9.58
N ASP A 336 5.12 -15.65 9.92
CA ASP A 336 5.50 -16.28 11.19
C ASP A 336 6.97 -16.76 11.20
N GLU A 337 7.60 -16.99 10.05
CA GLU A 337 9.05 -17.20 10.00
C GLU A 337 9.83 -15.89 10.10
N LEU A 338 9.39 -14.85 9.39
CA LEU A 338 9.98 -13.51 9.51
C LEU A 338 9.83 -12.97 10.95
N ALA A 339 8.69 -13.21 11.60
CA ALA A 339 8.47 -12.84 13.00
C ALA A 339 9.38 -13.63 13.97
N ARG A 340 9.55 -14.94 13.77
CA ARG A 340 10.48 -15.77 14.56
C ARG A 340 11.93 -15.28 14.46
N ASP A 341 12.34 -14.80 13.30
CA ASP A 341 13.70 -14.30 13.05
C ASP A 341 13.86 -12.79 13.33
N GLY A 342 12.82 -12.10 13.83
CA GLY A 342 12.91 -10.78 14.43
C GLY A 342 12.14 -9.64 13.75
N ALA A 343 11.22 -9.93 12.82
CA ALA A 343 10.33 -8.93 12.23
C ALA A 343 9.17 -8.52 13.15
N ASP A 344 8.78 -7.25 13.10
CA ASP A 344 7.59 -6.71 13.77
C ASP A 344 6.39 -6.80 12.82
N VAL A 345 5.65 -7.91 12.89
CA VAL A 345 4.49 -8.20 12.02
C VAL A 345 3.19 -7.76 12.70
N GLN A 346 2.41 -6.94 12.00
CA GLN A 346 1.12 -6.41 12.43
C GLN A 346 0.00 -6.91 11.50
N TYR A 347 -0.91 -7.71 12.04
CA TYR A 347 -2.02 -8.34 11.32
C TYR A 347 -3.27 -7.44 11.35
N VAL A 348 -3.55 -6.74 10.25
CA VAL A 348 -4.57 -5.68 10.17
C VAL A 348 -5.93 -6.23 9.76
N LYS A 349 -6.89 -6.19 10.69
CA LYS A 349 -8.26 -6.70 10.55
C LYS A 349 -9.18 -5.80 9.70
N MET A 350 -8.75 -5.44 8.50
CA MET A 350 -9.46 -4.46 7.64
C MET A 350 -10.93 -4.87 7.35
N LYS A 351 -11.23 -6.17 7.33
CA LYS A 351 -12.60 -6.70 7.19
C LYS A 351 -13.54 -6.31 8.33
N GLU A 352 -13.02 -6.19 9.56
CA GLU A 352 -13.78 -5.74 10.73
C GLU A 352 -13.93 -4.21 10.74
N LEU A 353 -12.93 -3.49 10.21
CA LEU A 353 -12.86 -2.02 10.21
C LEU A 353 -13.69 -1.36 9.10
N THR A 354 -13.60 -1.84 7.86
CA THR A 354 -14.21 -1.23 6.66
C THR A 354 -15.07 -2.20 5.84
N GLY A 355 -14.99 -3.50 6.14
CA GLY A 355 -15.52 -4.56 5.28
C GLY A 355 -14.70 -4.80 4.00
N GLY A 356 -13.47 -4.27 3.93
CA GLY A 356 -12.50 -4.51 2.85
C GLY A 356 -11.34 -5.41 3.29
N ILE A 357 -10.21 -5.27 2.60
CA ILE A 357 -8.92 -5.93 2.90
C ILE A 357 -7.79 -4.89 2.86
N VAL A 358 -6.60 -5.20 3.41
CA VAL A 358 -5.38 -4.52 2.96
C VAL A 358 -5.01 -5.09 1.60
N HIS A 359 -5.04 -4.28 0.54
CA HIS A 359 -4.57 -4.67 -0.79
C HIS A 359 -3.33 -3.88 -1.24
N THR A 360 -2.88 -2.92 -0.45
CA THR A 360 -1.63 -2.20 -0.64
C THR A 360 -0.43 -3.13 -0.86
N LYS A 361 0.46 -2.72 -1.77
CA LYS A 361 1.81 -3.27 -1.93
C LYS A 361 2.79 -2.09 -1.94
N LEU A 362 3.27 -1.72 -0.76
CA LEU A 362 4.23 -0.63 -0.56
C LEU A 362 5.44 -1.13 0.22
N TRP A 363 6.59 -0.54 -0.07
CA TRP A 363 7.81 -0.69 0.72
C TRP A 363 8.38 0.70 0.99
N ILE A 364 8.97 0.91 2.17
CA ILE A 364 9.73 2.11 2.53
C ILE A 364 11.04 1.64 3.16
N VAL A 365 12.17 2.16 2.69
CA VAL A 365 13.50 1.81 3.22
C VAL A 365 14.17 3.06 3.77
N ASP A 366 14.60 2.98 5.03
CA ASP A 366 15.23 4.06 5.81
C ASP A 366 14.46 5.41 5.80
N ARG A 367 13.16 5.37 5.45
CA ARG A 367 12.32 6.56 5.13
C ARG A 367 13.00 7.53 4.14
N LYS A 368 13.81 6.94 3.25
CA LYS A 368 14.66 7.57 2.23
C LYS A 368 14.35 7.04 0.82
N HIS A 369 14.03 5.75 0.70
CA HIS A 369 13.64 5.09 -0.55
C HIS A 369 12.25 4.46 -0.40
N LEU A 370 11.56 4.16 -1.51
CA LEU A 370 10.26 3.49 -1.50
C LEU A 370 9.99 2.67 -2.77
N TYR A 371 9.01 1.75 -2.66
CA TYR A 371 8.33 1.09 -3.79
C TYR A 371 6.81 1.24 -3.65
N ILE A 372 6.13 1.50 -4.77
CA ILE A 372 4.67 1.35 -4.93
C ILE A 372 4.42 0.61 -6.24
N GLY A 373 3.58 -0.42 -6.23
CA GLY A 373 3.27 -1.16 -7.46
C GLY A 373 2.16 -2.19 -7.32
N SER A 374 2.05 -3.04 -8.34
CA SER A 374 1.00 -4.05 -8.45
C SER A 374 1.39 -5.42 -7.89
N ALA A 375 2.69 -5.74 -7.84
CA ALA A 375 3.25 -7.00 -7.34
C ALA A 375 2.88 -7.28 -5.88
N ASN A 376 2.23 -8.43 -5.63
CA ASN A 376 2.10 -8.99 -4.29
C ASN A 376 3.46 -9.47 -3.78
N MET A 377 3.59 -9.65 -2.46
CA MET A 377 4.76 -10.33 -1.86
C MET A 377 4.61 -11.84 -2.07
N ASP A 378 4.59 -12.23 -3.34
CA ASP A 378 4.34 -13.56 -3.89
C ASP A 378 5.45 -13.85 -4.91
N TRP A 379 6.06 -15.02 -4.86
CA TRP A 379 7.10 -15.40 -5.84
C TRP A 379 6.54 -15.36 -7.29
N ARG A 380 5.26 -15.65 -7.48
CA ARG A 380 4.57 -15.55 -8.78
C ARG A 380 4.55 -14.12 -9.32
N SER A 381 4.45 -13.10 -8.45
CA SER A 381 4.52 -11.69 -8.84
C SER A 381 5.92 -11.25 -9.29
N LEU A 382 6.96 -12.07 -9.13
CA LEU A 382 8.30 -11.79 -9.64
C LEU A 382 8.56 -12.44 -11.01
N THR A 383 8.08 -13.68 -11.22
CA THR A 383 8.45 -14.50 -12.40
C THR A 383 7.30 -14.97 -13.29
N GLN A 384 6.05 -15.02 -12.80
CA GLN A 384 4.93 -15.70 -13.49
C GLN A 384 3.68 -14.84 -13.73
N VAL A 385 3.61 -13.67 -13.13
CA VAL A 385 2.58 -12.64 -13.33
C VAL A 385 3.22 -11.42 -13.99
N LYS A 386 2.51 -10.78 -14.93
CA LYS A 386 2.94 -9.47 -15.44
C LYS A 386 2.52 -8.38 -14.46
N GLU A 387 3.51 -7.76 -13.84
CA GLU A 387 3.36 -6.71 -12.83
C GLU A 387 4.11 -5.45 -13.27
N LEU A 388 3.71 -4.31 -12.72
CA LEU A 388 4.37 -3.02 -12.89
C LEU A 388 4.42 -2.24 -11.56
N GLY A 389 5.53 -1.56 -11.30
CA GLY A 389 5.71 -0.73 -10.12
C GLY A 389 6.76 0.37 -10.31
N ILE A 390 6.90 1.22 -9.31
CA ILE A 390 7.85 2.33 -9.26
C ILE A 390 8.73 2.15 -8.04
N ALA A 391 10.05 2.12 -8.23
CA ALA A 391 11.02 2.36 -7.16
C ALA A 391 11.51 3.81 -7.22
N LEU A 392 11.64 4.42 -6.04
CA LEU A 392 12.07 5.80 -5.86
C LEU A 392 13.19 5.85 -4.82
N TYR A 393 14.38 6.28 -5.24
CA TYR A 393 15.59 6.33 -4.42
C TYR A 393 15.94 7.78 -4.05
N ASN A 394 16.55 7.96 -2.87
CA ASN A 394 16.96 9.27 -2.34
C ASN A 394 15.81 10.30 -2.32
N CYS A 395 14.60 9.85 -1.98
CA CYS A 395 13.35 10.60 -2.10
C CYS A 395 12.63 10.78 -0.75
N SER A 396 13.34 11.34 0.23
CA SER A 396 12.91 11.36 1.64
C SER A 396 11.58 12.08 1.90
N CYS A 397 11.16 13.05 1.07
CA CYS A 397 9.79 13.59 1.14
C CYS A 397 8.73 12.49 0.97
N LEU A 398 8.77 11.78 -0.17
CA LEU A 398 7.72 10.83 -0.53
C LEU A 398 7.79 9.56 0.33
N ALA A 399 8.99 9.16 0.76
CA ALA A 399 9.17 8.05 1.68
C ALA A 399 8.60 8.35 3.09
N LYS A 400 8.80 9.58 3.60
CA LYS A 400 8.19 10.03 4.87
C LYS A 400 6.68 10.25 4.74
N ASP A 401 6.18 10.65 3.57
CA ASP A 401 4.74 10.79 3.33
C ASP A 401 4.02 9.43 3.20
N LEU A 402 4.64 8.46 2.51
CA LEU A 402 4.17 7.08 2.43
C LEU A 402 4.20 6.38 3.79
N HIS A 403 5.22 6.67 4.62
CA HIS A 403 5.31 6.19 6.00
C HIS A 403 4.07 6.53 6.83
N ARG A 404 3.42 7.68 6.61
CA ARG A 404 2.18 8.02 7.34
C ARG A 404 1.03 7.06 7.03
N ILE A 405 0.96 6.55 5.81
CA ILE A 405 -0.04 5.55 5.41
C ILE A 405 0.28 4.20 6.08
N PHE A 406 1.55 3.78 6.06
CA PHE A 406 2.01 2.59 6.77
C PHE A 406 1.77 2.66 8.29
N ALA A 407 2.03 3.83 8.91
CA ALA A 407 1.79 4.06 10.33
C ALA A 407 0.30 3.96 10.70
N MET A 408 -0.63 4.40 9.83
CA MET A 408 -2.06 4.15 10.02
C MET A 408 -2.37 2.65 10.03
N TYR A 409 -1.77 1.84 9.13
CA TYR A 409 -1.93 0.38 9.15
C TYR A 409 -1.38 -0.23 10.45
N ARG A 410 -0.19 0.18 10.91
CA ARG A 410 0.39 -0.29 12.19
C ARG A 410 -0.42 0.12 13.43
N ILE A 411 -1.18 1.22 13.37
CA ILE A 411 -2.14 1.58 14.43
C ILE A 411 -3.37 0.66 14.39
N LEU A 412 -3.89 0.36 13.20
CA LEU A 412 -5.07 -0.49 12.99
C LEU A 412 -4.80 -2.01 13.15
N GLY A 413 -3.53 -2.43 13.19
CA GLY A 413 -3.13 -3.81 13.53
C GLY A 413 -3.12 -4.12 15.03
N LYS A 414 -3.29 -3.12 15.90
CA LYS A 414 -3.26 -3.31 17.36
C LYS A 414 -4.56 -3.94 17.88
N GLU A 415 -4.45 -4.71 18.95
CA GLU A 415 -5.60 -5.26 19.65
C GLU A 415 -6.56 -4.14 20.12
N GLY A 416 -7.86 -4.32 19.85
CA GLY A 416 -8.89 -3.32 20.17
C GLY A 416 -8.86 -2.04 19.32
N ALA A 417 -8.02 -1.96 18.28
CA ALA A 417 -7.99 -0.79 17.40
C ALA A 417 -9.31 -0.60 16.62
N SER A 418 -9.66 0.67 16.40
CA SER A 418 -10.82 1.09 15.63
C SER A 418 -10.47 2.29 14.76
N LEU A 419 -11.29 2.57 13.74
CA LEU A 419 -11.11 3.77 12.91
C LEU A 419 -11.39 5.03 13.73
N PRO A 420 -10.43 5.97 13.85
CA PRO A 420 -10.67 7.23 14.53
C PRO A 420 -11.57 8.14 13.68
N THR A 421 -12.33 9.02 14.32
CA THR A 421 -13.12 10.06 13.62
C THR A 421 -12.23 11.09 12.93
N THR A 422 -11.02 11.32 13.47
CA THR A 422 -9.97 12.16 12.87
C THR A 422 -8.61 11.55 13.16
N TRP A 423 -7.76 11.40 12.15
CA TRP A 423 -6.40 10.89 12.33
C TRP A 423 -5.48 11.87 13.09
N PRO A 424 -4.49 11.39 13.87
CA PRO A 424 -3.47 12.22 14.51
C PRO A 424 -2.76 13.16 13.52
N ARG A 425 -2.39 14.37 13.99
CA ARG A 425 -1.86 15.45 13.14
C ARG A 425 -0.49 15.14 12.53
N ASP A 426 0.30 14.32 13.21
CA ASP A 426 1.58 13.78 12.75
C ASP A 426 1.41 12.85 11.53
N LEU A 427 0.23 12.25 11.35
CA LEU A 427 -0.15 11.43 10.20
C LEU A 427 -0.86 12.20 9.08
N ALA A 428 -1.05 13.52 9.22
CA ALA A 428 -1.57 14.38 8.14
C ALA A 428 -0.63 14.34 6.92
N ALA A 429 -1.20 14.35 5.71
CA ALA A 429 -0.44 14.19 4.48
C ALA A 429 0.54 15.34 4.23
N GLU A 430 1.70 15.02 3.66
CA GLU A 430 2.64 16.00 3.11
C GLU A 430 2.47 16.21 1.60
N SER A 431 1.68 15.40 0.89
CA SER A 431 1.38 15.61 -0.53
C SER A 431 -0.09 15.36 -0.87
N SER A 432 -0.63 16.19 -1.75
CA SER A 432 -1.99 16.08 -2.28
C SER A 432 -2.08 16.59 -3.72
N LEU A 433 -3.26 16.47 -4.34
CA LEU A 433 -3.59 17.08 -5.64
C LEU A 433 -3.50 18.62 -5.60
N GLU A 434 -3.85 19.21 -4.46
CA GLU A 434 -3.88 20.66 -4.21
C GLU A 434 -2.49 21.20 -3.81
N GLU A 435 -1.74 20.43 -3.01
CA GLU A 435 -0.36 20.72 -2.60
C GLU A 435 0.59 19.57 -3.02
N PRO A 436 0.88 19.41 -4.33
CA PRO A 436 1.79 18.37 -4.81
C PRO A 436 3.26 18.75 -4.55
N ARG A 437 4.10 17.74 -4.29
CA ARG A 437 5.54 17.94 -4.05
C ARG A 437 6.24 18.23 -5.37
N LYS A 438 6.86 19.41 -5.46
CA LYS A 438 7.73 19.82 -6.56
C LYS A 438 9.12 19.26 -6.32
N ILE A 439 9.51 18.30 -7.15
CA ILE A 439 10.78 17.56 -7.08
C ILE A 439 11.34 17.33 -8.48
N GLN A 440 12.59 16.90 -8.56
CA GLN A 440 13.20 16.38 -9.78
C GLN A 440 13.21 14.85 -9.73
N LEU A 441 12.68 14.22 -10.76
CA LEU A 441 12.75 12.78 -11.02
C LEU A 441 13.79 12.56 -12.12
N ASN A 442 14.91 11.90 -11.80
CA ASN A 442 16.03 11.72 -12.73
C ASN A 442 16.55 13.04 -13.35
N GLY A 443 16.50 14.13 -12.58
CA GLY A 443 16.87 15.49 -13.02
C GLY A 443 15.79 16.24 -13.80
N VAL A 444 14.63 15.62 -14.07
CA VAL A 444 13.50 16.25 -14.76
C VAL A 444 12.45 16.72 -13.74
N GLU A 445 12.00 17.96 -13.83
CA GLU A 445 10.98 18.49 -12.90
C GLU A 445 9.66 17.69 -12.96
N ALA A 446 9.03 17.54 -11.80
CA ALA A 446 7.77 16.84 -11.62
C ALA A 446 6.97 17.42 -10.46
N GLN A 447 5.64 17.33 -10.56
CA GLN A 447 4.72 17.51 -9.45
C GLN A 447 4.18 16.14 -9.05
N VAL A 448 4.46 15.72 -7.81
CA VAL A 448 4.22 14.35 -7.35
C VAL A 448 3.42 14.34 -6.06
N TYR A 449 2.43 13.45 -5.96
CA TYR A 449 1.71 13.19 -4.73
C TYR A 449 1.29 11.73 -4.58
N ILE A 450 0.96 11.34 -3.35
CA ILE A 450 0.52 9.99 -2.99
C ILE A 450 -0.96 10.03 -2.59
N SER A 451 -1.76 9.16 -3.19
CA SER A 451 -3.17 8.92 -2.82
C SER A 451 -3.31 7.73 -1.88
N SER A 452 -4.41 7.66 -1.13
CA SER A 452 -4.80 6.45 -0.41
C SER A 452 -6.28 6.11 -0.55
N SER A 453 -6.58 4.83 -0.39
CA SER A 453 -7.92 4.27 -0.24
C SER A 453 -7.99 3.46 1.06
N PRO A 454 -9.18 3.26 1.67
CA PRO A 454 -10.42 3.98 1.40
C PRO A 454 -10.41 5.41 2.00
N PRO A 455 -11.46 6.22 1.80
CA PRO A 455 -11.58 7.54 2.45
C PRO A 455 -11.40 7.55 3.98
N ALA A 456 -11.76 6.46 4.66
CA ALA A 456 -11.53 6.32 6.12
C ALA A 456 -10.03 6.23 6.50
N LEU A 457 -9.14 5.92 5.55
CA LEU A 457 -7.69 5.93 5.69
C LEU A 457 -7.04 7.05 4.85
N CYS A 458 -7.81 8.09 4.52
CA CYS A 458 -7.29 9.40 4.13
C CYS A 458 -7.14 10.25 5.41
N SER A 459 -5.90 10.50 5.83
CA SER A 459 -5.61 11.48 6.88
C SER A 459 -5.83 12.91 6.37
N THR A 460 -5.80 13.91 7.27
CA THR A 460 -5.98 15.32 6.89
C THR A 460 -5.04 15.72 5.76
N GLY A 461 -5.59 16.25 4.66
CA GLY A 461 -4.84 16.64 3.46
C GLY A 461 -4.59 15.52 2.44
N ARG A 462 -4.86 14.25 2.75
CA ARG A 462 -4.65 13.14 1.80
C ARG A 462 -5.73 13.14 0.72
N THR A 463 -5.34 13.28 -0.55
CA THR A 463 -6.23 13.04 -1.69
C THR A 463 -6.62 11.55 -1.75
N SER A 464 -7.91 11.25 -1.92
CA SER A 464 -8.35 9.85 -2.05
C SER A 464 -7.96 9.26 -3.40
N ASP A 465 -7.73 7.95 -3.45
CA ASP A 465 -7.34 7.18 -4.65
C ASP A 465 -8.35 7.37 -5.79
N LEU A 466 -9.65 7.40 -5.45
CA LEU A 466 -10.73 7.69 -6.38
C LEU A 466 -10.66 9.13 -6.90
N THR A 467 -10.43 10.10 -6.01
CA THR A 467 -10.28 11.52 -6.40
C THR A 467 -9.13 11.70 -7.38
N ALA A 468 -7.99 11.04 -7.12
CA ALA A 468 -6.79 11.10 -7.96
C ALA A 468 -7.00 10.50 -9.35
N ILE A 469 -7.71 9.37 -9.45
CA ILE A 469 -8.10 8.77 -10.74
C ILE A 469 -9.06 9.70 -11.50
N LEU A 470 -10.11 10.20 -10.85
CA LEU A 470 -11.09 11.08 -11.48
C LEU A 470 -10.48 12.41 -11.95
N SER A 471 -9.62 13.05 -11.14
CA SER A 471 -8.91 14.27 -11.56
C SER A 471 -7.94 14.04 -12.71
N THR A 472 -7.33 12.84 -12.79
CA THR A 472 -6.44 12.46 -13.89
C THR A 472 -7.20 12.23 -15.20
N ILE A 473 -8.41 11.66 -15.12
CA ILE A 473 -9.34 11.54 -16.27
C ILE A 473 -9.83 12.94 -16.70
N GLU A 474 -10.09 13.83 -15.75
CA GLU A 474 -10.67 15.16 -16.01
C GLU A 474 -9.67 16.16 -16.62
N ASP A 475 -8.39 16.10 -16.22
CA ASP A 475 -7.29 16.95 -16.74
C ASP A 475 -6.77 16.54 -18.14
N ALA A 476 -7.11 15.32 -18.62
CA ALA A 476 -6.67 14.80 -19.91
C ALA A 476 -7.26 15.57 -21.11
N GLN A 477 -6.46 15.76 -22.17
CA GLN A 477 -6.80 16.63 -23.31
C GLN A 477 -6.69 15.93 -24.66
N GLU A 478 -5.83 14.90 -24.77
CA GLU A 478 -5.63 14.15 -26.01
C GLU A 478 -5.98 12.66 -25.84
N PHE A 479 -5.49 12.02 -24.77
CA PHE A 479 -5.75 10.60 -24.54
C PHE A 479 -5.71 10.16 -23.06
N ILE A 480 -6.35 9.01 -22.80
CA ILE A 480 -6.32 8.28 -21.53
C ILE A 480 -6.04 6.80 -21.86
N TYR A 481 -4.88 6.29 -21.45
CA TYR A 481 -4.48 4.89 -21.63
C TYR A 481 -4.45 4.19 -20.26
N ILE A 482 -5.19 3.09 -20.12
CA ILE A 482 -5.41 2.38 -18.85
C ILE A 482 -5.04 0.90 -19.01
N SER A 483 -4.14 0.38 -18.19
CA SER A 483 -3.91 -1.06 -18.05
C SER A 483 -4.28 -1.49 -16.63
N VAL A 484 -5.40 -2.20 -16.51
CA VAL A 484 -5.89 -2.74 -15.22
C VAL A 484 -6.26 -4.21 -15.35
N MET A 485 -6.06 -4.96 -14.27
CA MET A 485 -6.45 -6.36 -14.15
C MET A 485 -7.96 -6.57 -14.33
N ASP A 486 -8.77 -6.04 -13.40
CA ASP A 486 -10.24 -6.08 -13.41
C ASP A 486 -10.78 -4.65 -13.58
N TYR A 487 -11.79 -4.49 -14.42
CA TYR A 487 -12.62 -3.28 -14.57
C TYR A 487 -14.10 -3.64 -14.40
N GLU A 488 -14.70 -3.27 -13.27
CA GLU A 488 -16.06 -3.65 -12.88
C GLU A 488 -16.74 -2.43 -12.21
N PRO A 489 -17.51 -1.60 -12.95
CA PRO A 489 -18.22 -0.43 -12.41
C PRO A 489 -19.48 -0.83 -11.59
N GLN A 490 -19.23 -1.62 -10.54
CA GLN A 490 -20.17 -2.15 -9.57
C GLN A 490 -19.42 -2.49 -8.27
N CYS A 491 -20.14 -2.71 -7.17
CA CYS A 491 -19.55 -3.39 -6.01
C CYS A 491 -19.55 -4.92 -6.24
N ILE A 492 -18.36 -5.50 -6.39
CA ILE A 492 -18.13 -6.94 -6.64
C ILE A 492 -18.12 -7.79 -5.36
N TYR A 493 -17.79 -7.19 -4.20
CA TYR A 493 -17.69 -7.87 -2.90
C TYR A 493 -18.72 -7.41 -1.85
N CYS A 494 -19.64 -6.50 -2.20
CA CYS A 494 -20.74 -6.12 -1.31
C CYS A 494 -21.80 -7.22 -1.14
N LYS A 495 -22.53 -7.19 0.00
CA LYS A 495 -23.66 -8.09 0.28
C LYS A 495 -24.73 -8.08 -0.82
N SER A 496 -25.02 -6.90 -1.38
CA SER A 496 -25.77 -6.73 -2.61
C SER A 496 -24.88 -6.07 -3.66
N ARG A 497 -24.92 -6.58 -4.89
CA ARG A 497 -24.26 -5.95 -6.05
C ARG A 497 -25.13 -4.77 -6.49
N ARG A 498 -24.50 -3.60 -6.64
CA ARG A 498 -25.10 -2.40 -7.21
C ARG A 498 -24.22 -1.89 -8.34
N LEU A 499 -24.82 -1.26 -9.34
CA LEU A 499 -24.08 -0.46 -10.31
C LEU A 499 -23.37 0.69 -9.57
N TRP A 500 -22.14 0.97 -9.95
CA TRP A 500 -21.33 2.07 -9.43
C TRP A 500 -20.54 2.67 -10.60
N PRO A 501 -21.15 3.58 -11.37
CA PRO A 501 -20.61 4.01 -12.66
C PRO A 501 -19.58 5.13 -12.52
N VAL A 502 -19.10 5.49 -11.33
CA VAL A 502 -18.35 6.75 -11.08
C VAL A 502 -17.12 6.93 -12.00
N ILE A 503 -16.36 5.86 -12.25
CA ILE A 503 -15.23 5.90 -13.21
C ILE A 503 -15.70 5.67 -14.66
N ASP A 504 -16.76 4.91 -14.86
CA ASP A 504 -17.36 4.61 -16.18
C ASP A 504 -17.94 5.89 -16.81
N ASP A 505 -18.75 6.65 -16.08
CA ASP A 505 -19.28 7.96 -16.46
C ASP A 505 -18.16 8.97 -16.75
N ALA A 506 -17.07 8.98 -15.96
CA ALA A 506 -15.93 9.86 -16.20
C ALA A 506 -15.20 9.54 -17.52
N LEU A 507 -14.99 8.25 -17.82
CA LEU A 507 -14.41 7.82 -19.11
C LEU A 507 -15.36 8.07 -20.29
N ARG A 508 -16.68 7.94 -20.09
CA ARG A 508 -17.69 8.30 -21.09
C ARG A 508 -17.69 9.79 -21.38
N GLY A 509 -17.62 10.65 -20.36
CA GLY A 509 -17.56 12.11 -20.52
C GLY A 509 -16.27 12.55 -21.22
N ALA A 510 -15.11 12.03 -20.82
CA ALA A 510 -13.84 12.30 -21.48
C ALA A 510 -13.87 11.95 -22.99
N ALA A 511 -14.42 10.79 -23.34
CA ALA A 511 -14.52 10.40 -24.75
C ALA A 511 -15.62 11.16 -25.51
N CYS A 512 -16.86 11.19 -25.01
CA CYS A 512 -18.01 11.69 -25.74
C CYS A 512 -18.14 13.22 -25.73
N ASP A 513 -17.81 13.88 -24.62
CA ASP A 513 -18.03 15.32 -24.45
C ASP A 513 -16.76 16.13 -24.78
N LYS A 514 -15.57 15.57 -24.50
CA LYS A 514 -14.26 16.22 -24.78
C LYS A 514 -13.56 15.67 -26.03
N GLY A 515 -13.91 14.48 -26.52
CA GLY A 515 -13.24 13.84 -27.67
C GLY A 515 -11.90 13.17 -27.35
N VAL A 516 -11.57 12.97 -26.07
CA VAL A 516 -10.29 12.39 -25.61
C VAL A 516 -10.23 10.89 -25.96
N MET A 517 -9.14 10.44 -26.56
CA MET A 517 -8.96 9.03 -26.97
C MET A 517 -8.78 8.12 -25.74
N VAL A 518 -9.78 7.31 -25.42
CA VAL A 518 -9.73 6.39 -24.28
C VAL A 518 -9.37 4.97 -24.76
N ARG A 519 -8.31 4.39 -24.20
CA ARG A 519 -7.90 2.99 -24.46
C ARG A 519 -7.80 2.19 -23.17
N LEU A 520 -8.58 1.12 -23.08
CA LEU A 520 -8.53 0.18 -21.95
C LEU A 520 -7.89 -1.14 -22.39
N LEU A 521 -6.80 -1.52 -21.73
CA LEU A 521 -6.09 -2.80 -21.90
C LEU A 521 -6.36 -3.68 -20.68
N ILE A 522 -7.35 -4.57 -20.79
CA ILE A 522 -7.92 -5.30 -19.64
C ILE A 522 -7.47 -6.77 -19.62
N SER A 523 -7.24 -7.32 -18.44
CA SER A 523 -6.68 -8.67 -18.31
C SER A 523 -7.65 -9.81 -18.63
N CYS A 524 -7.18 -10.79 -19.39
CA CYS A 524 -7.94 -11.93 -19.90
C CYS A 524 -7.30 -13.23 -19.44
N TRP A 525 -7.88 -13.82 -18.39
CA TRP A 525 -7.39 -15.02 -17.71
C TRP A 525 -8.55 -15.84 -17.15
N GLN A 526 -8.27 -17.06 -16.68
CA GLN A 526 -9.29 -18.03 -16.25
C GLN A 526 -10.14 -17.62 -15.04
N HIS A 527 -9.83 -16.49 -14.40
CA HIS A 527 -10.60 -15.94 -13.28
C HIS A 527 -11.31 -14.62 -13.60
N SER A 528 -11.15 -14.06 -14.82
CA SER A 528 -11.92 -12.91 -15.31
C SER A 528 -13.42 -13.13 -15.10
N ARG A 529 -14.11 -12.14 -14.52
CA ARG A 529 -15.58 -12.20 -14.38
C ARG A 529 -16.27 -11.98 -15.72
N GLN A 530 -17.38 -12.67 -15.95
CA GLN A 530 -18.20 -12.45 -17.15
C GLN A 530 -18.88 -11.07 -17.15
N THR A 531 -19.16 -10.49 -15.98
CA THR A 531 -19.77 -9.15 -15.83
C THR A 531 -18.89 -8.03 -16.39
N MET A 532 -17.58 -8.07 -16.13
CA MET A 532 -16.59 -7.13 -16.69
C MET A 532 -16.74 -6.96 -18.21
N PHE A 533 -16.87 -8.06 -18.95
CA PHE A 533 -16.97 -7.99 -20.41
C PHE A 533 -18.24 -7.27 -20.89
N VAL A 534 -19.36 -7.42 -20.18
CA VAL A 534 -20.62 -6.70 -20.50
C VAL A 534 -20.45 -5.18 -20.31
N PHE A 535 -19.74 -4.75 -19.26
CA PHE A 535 -19.44 -3.33 -19.05
C PHE A 535 -18.49 -2.79 -20.12
N LEU A 536 -17.44 -3.53 -20.47
CA LEU A 536 -16.52 -3.16 -21.57
C LEU A 536 -17.22 -3.10 -22.93
N GLU A 537 -18.16 -4.01 -23.21
CA GLU A 537 -19.00 -3.96 -24.41
C GLU A 537 -19.85 -2.68 -24.42
N SER A 538 -20.45 -2.32 -23.28
CA SER A 538 -21.24 -1.08 -23.14
C SER A 538 -20.44 0.21 -23.39
N LEU A 539 -19.11 0.19 -23.19
CA LEU A 539 -18.21 1.29 -23.55
C LEU A 539 -17.93 1.29 -25.07
N THR A 540 -17.53 0.15 -25.65
CA THR A 540 -17.20 0.06 -27.09
C THR A 540 -18.39 0.33 -28.03
N VAL A 541 -19.63 0.14 -27.56
CA VAL A 541 -20.85 0.53 -28.29
C VAL A 541 -20.90 2.03 -28.59
N LEU A 542 -20.33 2.90 -27.74
CA LEU A 542 -20.34 4.36 -27.92
C LEU A 542 -19.54 4.84 -29.14
N ARG A 543 -18.60 4.03 -29.63
CA ARG A 543 -17.82 4.28 -30.86
C ARG A 543 -18.68 4.20 -32.13
N ARG A 544 -19.92 3.71 -32.05
CA ARG A 544 -20.85 3.58 -33.19
C ARG A 544 -21.53 4.92 -33.50
N LYS A 545 -21.94 5.13 -34.76
CA LYS A 545 -22.77 6.27 -35.16
C LYS A 545 -24.16 6.20 -34.48
N PRO A 546 -24.75 7.34 -34.07
CA PRO A 546 -24.27 8.72 -34.31
C PRO A 546 -23.17 9.20 -33.35
N LEU A 547 -23.01 8.58 -32.18
CA LEU A 547 -22.17 9.07 -31.06
C LEU A 547 -20.69 9.18 -31.43
N GLN A 548 -20.09 8.13 -31.98
CA GLN A 548 -18.70 8.10 -32.46
C GLN A 548 -17.63 8.42 -31.38
N CYS A 549 -17.92 8.18 -30.10
CA CYS A 549 -16.97 8.48 -29.02
C CYS A 549 -15.69 7.61 -29.17
N PRO A 550 -14.48 8.19 -29.08
CA PRO A 550 -13.21 7.50 -29.31
C PRO A 550 -12.81 6.62 -28.12
N ILE A 551 -13.54 5.52 -27.91
CA ILE A 551 -13.24 4.49 -26.89
C ILE A 551 -12.83 3.19 -27.59
N GLU A 552 -11.66 2.66 -27.22
CA GLU A 552 -11.16 1.37 -27.66
C GLU A 552 -10.88 0.45 -26.46
N VAL A 553 -11.22 -0.83 -26.58
CA VAL A 553 -10.90 -1.86 -25.58
C VAL A 553 -10.16 -3.00 -26.29
N LYS A 554 -8.99 -3.36 -25.76
CA LYS A 554 -8.30 -4.62 -26.05
C LYS A 554 -8.23 -5.45 -24.77
N LEU A 555 -8.29 -6.76 -24.92
CA LEU A 555 -7.98 -7.70 -23.86
C LEU A 555 -6.51 -8.11 -23.95
N PHE A 556 -5.83 -8.32 -22.82
CA PHE A 556 -4.45 -8.81 -22.77
C PHE A 556 -4.40 -10.19 -22.12
N ALA A 557 -3.89 -11.20 -22.84
CA ALA A 557 -3.81 -12.58 -22.39
C ALA A 557 -2.34 -13.03 -22.32
N VAL A 558 -1.86 -13.34 -21.12
CA VAL A 558 -0.53 -13.94 -20.95
C VAL A 558 -0.60 -15.41 -21.37
N PRO A 559 0.30 -15.90 -22.25
CA PRO A 559 0.29 -17.32 -22.61
C PRO A 559 0.71 -18.19 -21.43
N ILE A 560 0.04 -19.34 -21.27
CA ILE A 560 0.50 -20.43 -20.42
C ILE A 560 1.35 -21.36 -21.30
N GLU A 561 2.65 -21.38 -21.06
CA GLU A 561 3.62 -22.33 -21.60
C GLU A 561 4.16 -23.21 -20.45
N GLY A 562 4.43 -24.49 -20.72
CA GLY A 562 4.91 -25.41 -19.68
C GLY A 562 3.79 -25.93 -18.76
N ARG A 563 4.06 -25.94 -17.45
CA ARG A 563 3.15 -26.44 -16.41
C ARG A 563 2.22 -25.32 -15.94
N GLU A 564 0.94 -25.63 -15.68
CA GLU A 564 0.03 -24.64 -15.11
C GLU A 564 0.38 -24.34 -13.64
N ILE A 565 0.64 -23.06 -13.35
CA ILE A 565 0.89 -22.54 -12.01
C ILE A 565 -0.40 -21.82 -11.55
N PRO A 566 -0.99 -22.17 -10.39
CA PRO A 566 -2.20 -21.50 -9.89
C PRO A 566 -2.01 -20.00 -9.70
N TYR A 567 -3.02 -19.22 -10.09
CA TYR A 567 -3.06 -17.75 -10.01
C TYR A 567 -1.97 -16.99 -10.79
N ALA A 568 -1.15 -17.68 -11.59
CA ALA A 568 -0.17 -17.09 -12.49
C ALA A 568 -0.75 -16.68 -13.87
N HIS A 569 0.13 -16.24 -14.77
CA HIS A 569 -0.15 -15.96 -16.19
C HIS A 569 -1.32 -14.97 -16.39
N VAL A 570 -1.18 -13.80 -15.78
CA VAL A 570 -2.16 -12.71 -15.80
C VAL A 570 -1.45 -11.37 -15.94
N ASN A 571 -2.06 -10.41 -16.66
CA ASN A 571 -1.66 -9.01 -16.56
C ASN A 571 -2.30 -8.44 -15.29
N HIS A 572 -1.49 -8.21 -14.26
CA HIS A 572 -1.93 -7.75 -12.95
C HIS A 572 -1.68 -6.25 -12.72
N ASN A 573 -1.15 -5.53 -13.73
CA ASN A 573 -0.98 -4.07 -13.70
C ASN A 573 -2.20 -3.30 -13.16
N LYS A 574 -1.96 -2.15 -12.51
CA LYS A 574 -2.98 -1.12 -12.22
C LYS A 574 -2.39 0.29 -12.46
N TYR A 575 -2.31 0.71 -13.72
CA TYR A 575 -1.82 2.05 -14.08
C TYR A 575 -2.71 2.76 -15.11
N MET A 576 -2.62 4.08 -15.13
CA MET A 576 -3.23 4.97 -16.12
C MET A 576 -2.22 6.04 -16.51
N VAL A 577 -2.19 6.42 -17.79
CA VAL A 577 -1.33 7.49 -18.31
C VAL A 577 -2.07 8.31 -19.36
N THR A 578 -1.90 9.63 -19.31
CA THR A 578 -2.56 10.60 -20.19
C THR A 578 -1.53 11.40 -21.00
N ASP A 579 -1.97 12.41 -21.75
CA ASP A 579 -1.09 13.44 -22.30
C ASP A 579 -0.24 14.17 -21.23
N ARG A 580 -0.68 14.19 -19.96
CA ARG A 580 -0.13 15.09 -18.92
C ARG A 580 0.34 14.40 -17.63
N VAL A 581 -0.30 13.30 -17.24
CA VAL A 581 -0.18 12.69 -15.91
C VAL A 581 0.04 11.18 -16.01
N ALA A 582 0.86 10.65 -15.12
CA ALA A 582 1.02 9.22 -14.84
C ALA A 582 0.41 8.89 -13.47
N TYR A 583 -0.38 7.82 -13.40
CA TYR A 583 -0.90 7.19 -12.18
C TYR A 583 -0.45 5.73 -12.15
N VAL A 584 0.18 5.29 -11.06
CA VAL A 584 0.50 3.87 -10.77
C VAL A 584 0.02 3.54 -9.37
N GLY A 585 -0.76 2.48 -9.19
CA GLY A 585 -1.30 2.12 -7.87
C GLY A 585 -1.54 0.64 -7.65
N THR A 586 -2.20 0.33 -6.52
CA THR A 586 -2.37 -1.04 -6.02
C THR A 586 -3.72 -1.68 -6.34
N SER A 587 -4.68 -0.88 -6.80
CA SER A 587 -6.13 -1.16 -6.68
C SER A 587 -6.78 -1.50 -8.02
N ASN A 588 -7.54 -2.61 -8.08
CA ASN A 588 -8.39 -2.92 -9.23
C ASN A 588 -9.59 -1.95 -9.31
N TRP A 589 -10.22 -1.81 -10.47
CA TRP A 589 -11.18 -0.74 -10.69
C TRP A 589 -12.62 -1.20 -10.44
N SER A 590 -13.02 -1.21 -9.17
CA SER A 590 -14.41 -1.45 -8.70
C SER A 590 -14.69 -0.72 -7.37
N GLU A 591 -15.97 -0.58 -6.99
CA GLU A 591 -16.39 0.28 -5.87
C GLU A 591 -15.72 -0.09 -4.53
N ASP A 592 -15.70 -1.39 -4.21
CA ASP A 592 -15.10 -1.91 -2.96
C ASP A 592 -13.58 -1.71 -2.87
N TYR A 593 -12.87 -1.64 -4.00
CA TYR A 593 -11.44 -1.34 -4.02
C TYR A 593 -11.14 0.09 -3.58
N PHE A 594 -12.01 1.05 -3.91
CA PHE A 594 -11.82 2.46 -3.56
C PHE A 594 -12.49 2.88 -2.26
N LEU A 595 -13.64 2.28 -1.90
CA LEU A 595 -14.45 2.72 -0.76
C LEU A 595 -14.32 1.84 0.50
N ARG A 596 -13.61 0.70 0.44
CA ARG A 596 -13.45 -0.22 1.59
C ARG A 596 -12.05 -0.80 1.74
N THR A 597 -11.48 -1.28 0.65
CA THR A 597 -10.14 -1.86 0.61
C THR A 597 -9.07 -0.79 0.78
N ALA A 598 -8.01 -1.11 1.53
CA ALA A 598 -6.86 -0.23 1.66
C ALA A 598 -5.91 -0.39 0.47
N GLY A 599 -5.57 0.73 -0.16
CA GLY A 599 -4.70 0.83 -1.32
C GLY A 599 -3.96 2.17 -1.36
N VAL A 600 -2.99 2.29 -2.26
CA VAL A 600 -2.27 3.54 -2.54
C VAL A 600 -2.03 3.73 -4.03
N GLY A 601 -1.86 4.98 -4.43
CA GLY A 601 -1.42 5.40 -5.76
C GLY A 601 -0.31 6.44 -5.68
N LEU A 602 0.57 6.42 -6.67
CA LEU A 602 1.57 7.45 -6.93
C LEU A 602 1.16 8.20 -8.20
N ILE A 603 1.04 9.53 -8.09
CA ILE A 603 0.63 10.40 -9.19
C ILE A 603 1.77 11.35 -9.53
N VAL A 604 2.17 11.35 -10.79
CA VAL A 604 3.32 12.09 -11.32
C VAL A 604 2.86 12.92 -12.52
N ASN A 605 2.79 14.24 -12.35
CA ASN A 605 2.57 15.19 -13.45
C ASN A 605 3.94 15.72 -13.93
N GLN A 606 4.20 15.55 -15.23
CA GLN A 606 5.39 16.07 -15.92
C GLN A 606 5.00 16.83 -17.20
N SER A 607 3.79 17.42 -17.25
CA SER A 607 3.29 18.10 -18.46
C SER A 607 3.98 19.43 -18.78
N GLY A 608 4.75 19.98 -17.84
CA GLY A 608 5.45 21.26 -17.97
C GLY A 608 6.91 21.17 -18.42
N VAL A 609 7.42 19.97 -18.73
CA VAL A 609 8.85 19.75 -19.01
C VAL A 609 9.22 20.16 -20.44
N ALA A 610 10.48 20.59 -20.62
CA ALA A 610 11.02 20.95 -21.92
C ALA A 610 10.95 19.77 -22.93
N PRO A 611 10.70 20.00 -24.23
CA PRO A 611 10.49 18.94 -25.22
C PRO A 611 11.60 17.88 -25.27
N GLU A 612 12.85 18.30 -25.06
CA GLU A 612 14.03 17.44 -25.06
C GLU A 612 14.00 16.44 -23.88
N ALA A 613 13.44 16.85 -22.74
CA ALA A 613 13.32 16.04 -21.54
C ALA A 613 12.11 15.09 -21.54
N GLN A 614 11.09 15.33 -22.39
CA GLN A 614 9.85 14.54 -22.42
C GLN A 614 10.11 13.05 -22.64
N SER A 615 11.06 12.71 -23.51
CA SER A 615 11.46 11.32 -23.82
C SER A 615 12.02 10.53 -22.62
N TYR A 616 12.41 11.19 -21.53
CA TYR A 616 12.94 10.54 -20.32
C TYR A 616 11.94 10.53 -19.15
N THR A 617 10.75 11.14 -19.30
CA THR A 617 9.72 11.20 -18.24
C THR A 617 9.13 9.82 -17.93
N LEU A 618 8.69 9.61 -16.68
CA LEU A 618 7.89 8.41 -16.34
C LEU A 618 6.62 8.36 -17.19
N ARG A 619 5.99 9.52 -17.44
CA ARG A 619 4.80 9.63 -18.26
C ARG A 619 5.04 9.11 -19.69
N GLN A 620 6.20 9.39 -20.31
CA GLN A 620 6.51 8.80 -21.61
C GLN A 620 6.85 7.30 -21.50
N GLN A 621 7.64 6.88 -20.50
CA GLN A 621 7.96 5.46 -20.30
C GLN A 621 6.70 4.58 -20.15
N LEU A 622 5.67 5.06 -19.44
CA LEU A 622 4.38 4.37 -19.33
C LEU A 622 3.56 4.37 -20.63
N VAL A 623 3.66 5.42 -21.45
CA VAL A 623 3.06 5.43 -22.80
C VAL A 623 3.75 4.40 -23.69
N ASP A 624 5.07 4.31 -23.63
CA ASP A 624 5.85 3.37 -24.45
C ASP A 624 5.59 1.92 -24.01
N VAL A 625 5.51 1.65 -22.70
CA VAL A 625 5.07 0.35 -22.14
C VAL A 625 3.63 0.02 -22.55
N PHE A 626 2.70 0.99 -22.46
CA PHE A 626 1.32 0.77 -22.88
C PHE A 626 1.24 0.43 -24.37
N LEU A 627 1.92 1.19 -25.24
CA LEU A 627 1.88 0.97 -26.68
C LEU A 627 2.59 -0.34 -27.09
N ARG A 628 3.69 -0.70 -26.42
CA ARG A 628 4.36 -2.01 -26.56
C ARG A 628 3.38 -3.15 -26.26
N ASP A 629 2.63 -3.04 -25.17
CA ASP A 629 1.70 -4.09 -24.72
C ASP A 629 0.42 -4.10 -25.56
N TRP A 630 -0.07 -2.92 -25.95
CA TRP A 630 -1.27 -2.71 -26.77
C TRP A 630 -1.12 -3.24 -28.20
N GLU A 631 0.02 -3.04 -28.86
CA GLU A 631 0.27 -3.60 -30.20
C GLU A 631 1.02 -4.95 -30.17
N SER A 632 1.10 -5.59 -29.00
CA SER A 632 1.69 -6.93 -28.86
C SER A 632 0.76 -8.04 -29.42
N PRO A 633 1.33 -9.19 -29.84
CA PRO A 633 0.54 -10.37 -30.22
C PRO A 633 -0.21 -11.03 -29.05
N TYR A 634 -0.02 -10.51 -27.82
CA TYR A 634 -0.72 -10.96 -26.61
C TYR A 634 -2.08 -10.27 -26.41
N THR A 635 -2.46 -9.38 -27.34
CA THR A 635 -3.77 -8.73 -27.32
C THR A 635 -4.84 -9.50 -28.09
N LEU A 636 -6.07 -9.44 -27.60
CA LEU A 636 -7.26 -10.02 -28.20
C LEU A 636 -8.35 -8.93 -28.36
N PRO A 637 -9.10 -8.90 -29.46
CA PRO A 637 -10.33 -8.11 -29.56
C PRO A 637 -11.34 -8.51 -28.47
N LEU A 638 -12.12 -7.55 -27.96
CA LEU A 638 -13.07 -7.77 -26.86
C LEU A 638 -14.09 -8.88 -27.17
N GLU A 639 -14.52 -9.00 -28.43
CA GLU A 639 -15.44 -10.05 -28.91
C GLU A 639 -14.87 -11.47 -28.73
N ASN A 640 -13.55 -11.60 -28.51
CA ASN A 640 -12.89 -12.87 -28.21
C ASN A 640 -12.81 -13.17 -26.70
N HIS A 641 -13.48 -12.42 -25.81
CA HIS A 641 -13.46 -12.64 -24.36
C HIS A 641 -13.78 -14.08 -23.92
N SER A 642 -14.56 -14.84 -24.71
CA SER A 642 -14.80 -16.27 -24.47
C SER A 642 -13.52 -17.13 -24.47
N LYS A 643 -12.40 -16.65 -25.02
CA LYS A 643 -11.08 -17.31 -24.97
C LYS A 643 -10.45 -17.27 -23.58
N CYS A 644 -10.72 -16.24 -22.76
CA CYS A 644 -10.16 -16.12 -21.40
C CYS A 644 -10.52 -17.33 -20.51
N MET A 645 -11.63 -18.00 -20.82
CA MET A 645 -12.17 -19.13 -20.06
C MET A 645 -11.85 -20.52 -20.65
N LYS A 646 -11.19 -20.61 -21.81
CA LYS A 646 -11.27 -21.81 -22.67
C LYS A 646 -10.23 -22.91 -22.46
N LYS A 647 -9.18 -22.70 -21.65
CA LYS A 647 -8.14 -23.72 -21.35
C LYS A 647 -8.53 -24.79 -20.31
N LEU A 648 -9.80 -24.91 -19.95
CA LEU A 648 -10.30 -25.90 -18.96
C LEU A 648 -10.71 -27.27 -19.55
N ARG A 649 -10.47 -27.53 -20.85
CA ARG A 649 -10.96 -28.74 -21.56
C ARG A 649 -10.07 -29.24 -22.73
N GLU A 650 -8.78 -28.96 -22.71
CA GLU A 650 -7.76 -29.63 -23.55
C GLU A 650 -6.68 -30.22 -22.64
#